data_AF-A0A0Q8DQF9-F1
#
_entry.id   AF-A0A0Q8DQF9-F1
#
_cell.length_a   1.000
_cell.length_b   1.000
_cell.length_c   1.000
_cell.angle_alpha   90.00
_cell.angle_beta   90.00
_cell.angle_gamma   90.00
#
_symmetry.space_group_name_H-M   'P 1'
#
loop_
_entity.id
_entity.type
_entity.pdbx_description
1 polymer ?
#
loop_
_entity_poly.entity_id
_entity_poly.type
_entity_poly.pdbx_seq_one_letter_code
_entity_poly.pdbx_strand_id
1 'polypeptide(L)'
;MTDRYVLDLQEVDERRVVVVGGKGAHLGGLSRIEGVRVPDGFCVTTDAFRRAMAEVPSLDDRLDELSRLDPEDREAIRTLSARMRRTIEEVAVPGDVTAAVTRALGRFGEQGAYAVRSSATAEDLPTASFAGQQDTYLNVLGPTAVLQHISRCWASMFTERAVVYRQRNGIDHRTVDMAVVVQRMVFPDASGILFTADPVTGNRKVATVDAGFGLGEALVSGLVNPDVFTVRGGEVVARTIAAKERAVHALPAGGTREVAVDVRQRERPALTDEQAVRLVGLGRRIEARFGCPQDIEWCLVDDGFRIVQSRPITTLFPLPVLADGDSENHVYVSVGHQQMMTDAMKPLGYSMWQLTAMVPMLEAGGRLFVDVTRRLASPASRDGLLDVLGKGDPLVRDALETVLGQGGFVPSIPDAAPDGPPPTGAPAPIETDPAVVTELIERSRTSIAALERDIRAKEGPALFAFLLEAFEEHKRVLGDPLSMQAIMAGMDATWWLNDKLWQWLGEKNAADTLTLSAPDNITSEMGLALLDVADVIRPLPEVLAFLRDAEHLDDATFLDELAKTAGGGEARAAIEAYLDRYGMRCVGEIDITRPRWRERPTTLVPVILDNVRNFGPGAAERRFEQGRRKALQKEQDVLSRLRTLPDGDRKADETRRMIDRVRTFIGYREYPKYGIVSRYLVYKQALLAEAERLVRENVLTEKEDAFYLTFQEFHEAVRSNRVDEQLIQRRKEAFRSYRALTPPRVLTSDGEALSGAYRRDDVPAGALTGLPVSAGTVEGRARVVLDMEEADLEAGDILVTVFTDPSWSPLFVGIAGLVTEVGGLMTHGAVIAREYGLPAVVGVDRATRLIRDGQRIRVHGTDGYVELLT
;
A
#
# COMPACT_ATOMS: atom_id res chain seq x y z
N MET A 1 11.09 48.54 -8.29
CA MET A 1 10.72 47.16 -7.90
C MET A 1 10.24 46.42 -9.13
N THR A 2 11.16 46.09 -10.02
CA THR A 2 10.92 45.62 -11.40
C THR A 2 11.05 44.10 -11.56
N ASP A 3 11.41 43.39 -10.48
CA ASP A 3 11.80 41.97 -10.44
C ASP A 3 10.67 41.02 -10.00
N ARG A 4 9.40 41.40 -10.19
CA ARG A 4 8.27 40.59 -9.72
C ARG A 4 7.86 39.48 -10.70
N TYR A 5 8.10 39.64 -12.00
CA TYR A 5 7.54 38.75 -13.03
C TYR A 5 8.52 37.74 -13.61
N VAL A 6 9.83 38.02 -13.59
CA VAL A 6 10.88 37.16 -14.13
C VAL A 6 12.00 37.05 -13.11
N LEU A 7 12.51 35.85 -12.88
CA LEU A 7 13.67 35.56 -12.03
C LEU A 7 14.67 34.70 -12.80
N ASP A 8 15.96 35.00 -12.69
CA ASP A 8 16.99 34.19 -13.36
C ASP A 8 17.16 32.85 -12.64
N LEU A 9 17.46 31.78 -13.39
CA LEU A 9 17.58 30.43 -12.80
C LEU A 9 18.65 30.36 -11.69
N GLN A 10 19.71 31.17 -11.81
CA GLN A 10 20.79 31.23 -10.83
C GLN A 10 20.35 31.88 -9.49
N GLU A 11 19.26 32.64 -9.49
CA GLU A 11 18.75 33.41 -8.34
C GLU A 11 17.70 32.63 -7.52
N VAL A 12 17.30 31.43 -7.97
CA VAL A 12 16.23 30.65 -7.36
C VAL A 12 16.73 29.31 -6.81
N ASP A 13 15.95 28.73 -5.90
CA ASP A 13 16.19 27.43 -5.29
C ASP A 13 14.86 26.81 -4.79
N GLU A 14 14.97 25.63 -4.16
CA GLU A 14 13.88 24.85 -3.55
C GLU A 14 12.99 25.66 -2.59
N ARG A 15 13.46 26.79 -2.04
CA ARG A 15 12.65 27.64 -1.13
C ARG A 15 11.65 28.52 -1.87
N ARG A 16 11.76 28.61 -3.21
CA ARG A 16 10.93 29.48 -4.06
C ARG A 16 9.94 28.70 -4.94
N VAL A 17 9.62 27.44 -4.62
CA VAL A 17 8.65 26.61 -5.36
C VAL A 17 7.32 27.32 -5.60
N VAL A 18 6.80 28.07 -4.62
CA VAL A 18 5.55 28.85 -4.75
C VAL A 18 5.64 29.94 -5.84
N VAL A 19 6.83 30.43 -6.14
CA VAL A 19 7.07 31.53 -7.08
C VAL A 19 7.46 31.04 -8.47
N VAL A 20 8.26 29.97 -8.55
CA VAL A 20 8.83 29.47 -9.83
C VAL A 20 8.41 28.05 -10.20
N GLY A 21 7.51 27.45 -9.43
CA GLY A 21 7.11 26.05 -9.57
C GLY A 21 8.24 25.08 -9.22
N GLY A 22 7.90 23.79 -9.25
CA GLY A 22 8.83 22.72 -8.89
C GLY A 22 10.05 22.64 -9.81
N LYS A 23 9.84 22.57 -11.14
CA LYS A 23 10.95 22.48 -12.12
C LYS A 23 11.91 23.67 -12.04
N GLY A 24 11.38 24.88 -11.96
CA GLY A 24 12.18 26.10 -11.86
C GLY A 24 13.05 26.13 -10.61
N ALA A 25 12.48 25.73 -9.47
CA ALA A 25 13.19 25.66 -8.19
C ALA A 25 14.30 24.59 -8.22
N HIS A 26 14.02 23.40 -8.76
CA HIS A 26 15.01 22.33 -8.91
C HIS A 26 16.15 22.70 -9.87
N LEU A 27 15.86 23.38 -10.99
CA LEU A 27 16.88 23.89 -11.90
C LEU A 27 17.80 24.91 -11.24
N GLY A 28 17.25 25.80 -10.42
CA GLY A 28 18.06 26.73 -9.63
C GLY A 28 18.95 26.01 -8.62
N GLY A 29 18.41 25.00 -7.93
CA GLY A 29 19.18 24.12 -7.04
C GLY A 29 20.35 23.43 -7.74
N LEU A 30 20.11 22.87 -8.93
CA LEU A 30 21.12 22.22 -9.77
C LEU A 30 22.23 23.16 -10.21
N SER A 31 21.89 24.41 -10.56
CA SER A 31 22.86 25.41 -11.05
C SER A 31 23.95 25.77 -10.02
N ARG A 32 23.69 25.49 -8.74
CA ARG A 32 24.61 25.75 -7.61
C ARG A 32 25.53 24.57 -7.30
N ILE A 33 25.38 23.43 -7.98
CA ILE A 33 26.18 22.23 -7.72
C ILE A 33 27.46 22.30 -8.55
N GLU A 34 28.61 22.22 -7.87
CA GLU A 34 29.90 22.23 -8.54
C GLU A 34 30.06 21.07 -9.54
N GLY A 35 30.44 21.40 -10.76
CA GLY A 35 30.64 20.43 -11.84
C GLY A 35 29.36 19.93 -12.51
N VAL A 36 28.18 20.43 -12.12
CA VAL A 36 26.92 20.26 -12.85
C VAL A 36 26.74 21.46 -13.78
N ARG A 37 26.43 21.20 -15.06
CA ARG A 37 26.19 22.26 -16.05
C ARG A 37 24.71 22.29 -16.40
N VAL A 38 24.03 23.35 -15.99
CA VAL A 38 22.62 23.62 -16.33
C VAL A 38 22.59 24.70 -17.42
N PRO A 39 21.82 24.55 -18.50
CA PRO A 39 21.67 25.60 -19.49
C PRO A 39 21.05 26.86 -18.89
N ASP A 40 21.59 28.03 -19.26
CA ASP A 40 21.13 29.33 -18.80
C ASP A 40 19.65 29.59 -19.14
N GLY A 41 18.98 30.38 -18.33
CA GLY A 41 17.58 30.72 -18.53
C GLY A 41 16.98 31.47 -17.35
N PHE A 42 15.67 31.67 -17.43
CA PHE A 42 14.88 32.36 -16.43
C PHE A 42 13.50 31.73 -16.25
N CYS A 43 12.86 32.02 -15.12
CA CYS A 43 11.49 31.64 -14.82
C CYS A 43 10.57 32.85 -14.95
N VAL A 44 9.52 32.71 -15.75
CA VAL A 44 8.33 33.55 -15.70
C VAL A 44 7.50 33.09 -14.50
N THR A 45 7.40 33.95 -13.49
CA THR A 45 6.88 33.61 -12.16
C THR A 45 5.37 33.40 -12.12
N THR A 46 4.89 32.83 -11.02
CA THR A 46 3.45 32.70 -10.72
C THR A 46 2.73 34.05 -10.59
N ASP A 47 3.44 35.13 -10.21
CA ASP A 47 2.89 36.50 -10.23
C ASP A 47 2.54 36.94 -11.66
N ALA A 48 3.33 36.55 -12.66
CA ALA A 48 3.05 36.85 -14.07
C ALA A 48 1.83 36.06 -14.57
N PHE A 49 1.69 34.80 -14.13
CA PHE A 49 0.50 33.99 -14.38
C PHE A 49 -0.75 34.62 -13.79
N ARG A 50 -0.75 34.96 -12.50
CA ARG A 50 -1.90 35.62 -11.84
C ARG A 50 -2.26 36.94 -12.52
N ARG A 51 -1.26 37.72 -12.91
CA ARG A 51 -1.45 38.97 -13.68
C ARG A 51 -2.12 38.71 -15.04
N ALA A 52 -1.74 37.64 -15.75
CA ALA A 52 -2.34 37.29 -17.04
C ALA A 52 -3.75 36.70 -16.89
N MET A 53 -3.97 35.81 -15.91
CA MET A 53 -5.28 35.20 -15.63
C MET A 53 -6.34 36.22 -15.25
N ALA A 54 -5.95 37.33 -14.60
CA ALA A 54 -6.86 38.43 -14.26
C ALA A 54 -7.46 39.15 -15.49
N GLU A 55 -6.85 39.03 -16.67
CA GLU A 55 -7.36 39.60 -17.93
C GLU A 55 -8.26 38.61 -18.69
N VAL A 56 -8.39 37.36 -18.22
CA VAL A 56 -9.17 36.32 -18.90
C VAL A 56 -10.66 36.50 -18.58
N PRO A 57 -11.52 36.78 -19.58
CA PRO A 57 -12.93 37.03 -19.33
C PRO A 57 -13.66 35.82 -18.76
N SER A 58 -14.45 36.03 -17.69
CA SER A 58 -15.27 35.00 -17.03
C SER A 58 -14.49 33.74 -16.64
N LEU A 59 -13.24 33.89 -16.19
CA LEU A 59 -12.43 32.76 -15.74
C LEU A 59 -13.05 32.09 -14.50
N ASP A 60 -13.45 32.88 -13.51
CA ASP A 60 -14.01 32.36 -12.25
C ASP A 60 -15.32 31.58 -12.46
N ASP A 61 -16.22 32.09 -13.32
CA ASP A 61 -17.46 31.40 -13.66
C ASP A 61 -17.18 30.02 -14.28
N ARG A 62 -16.15 29.93 -15.14
CA ARG A 62 -15.76 28.67 -15.78
C ARG A 62 -15.06 27.72 -14.82
N LEU A 63 -14.29 28.23 -13.86
CA LEU A 63 -13.70 27.42 -12.79
C LEU A 63 -14.79 26.84 -11.87
N ASP A 64 -15.86 27.60 -11.60
CA ASP A 64 -17.03 27.10 -10.88
C ASP A 64 -17.77 26.02 -11.65
N GLU A 65 -18.00 26.23 -12.94
CA GLU A 65 -18.61 25.21 -13.81
C GLU A 65 -17.78 23.92 -13.80
N LEU A 66 -16.46 24.03 -13.95
CA LEU A 66 -15.53 22.90 -13.93
C LEU A 66 -15.54 22.16 -12.59
N SER A 67 -15.62 22.88 -11.47
CA SER A 67 -15.60 22.29 -10.12
C SER A 67 -16.88 21.50 -9.79
N ARG A 68 -17.97 21.73 -10.54
CA ARG A 68 -19.26 21.04 -10.36
C ARG A 68 -19.44 19.82 -11.25
N LEU A 69 -18.55 19.61 -12.22
CA LEU A 69 -18.61 18.44 -13.10
C LEU A 69 -18.17 17.18 -12.36
N ASP A 70 -18.87 16.08 -12.65
CA ASP A 70 -18.45 14.74 -12.23
C ASP A 70 -17.10 14.40 -12.90
N PRO A 71 -16.06 13.96 -12.16
CA PRO A 71 -14.78 13.53 -12.72
C PRO A 71 -14.88 12.43 -13.79
N GLU A 72 -15.98 11.66 -13.81
CA GLU A 72 -16.25 10.63 -14.80
C GLU A 72 -16.96 11.15 -16.07
N ASP A 73 -17.48 12.38 -16.06
CA ASP A 73 -18.05 13.03 -17.25
C ASP A 73 -16.95 13.64 -18.15
N ARG A 74 -16.23 12.75 -18.83
CA ARG A 74 -15.10 13.14 -19.70
C ARG A 74 -15.50 14.06 -20.84
N GLU A 75 -16.72 13.95 -21.36
CA GLU A 75 -17.16 14.74 -22.51
C GLU A 75 -17.39 16.21 -22.11
N ALA A 76 -18.06 16.43 -20.98
CA ALA A 76 -18.27 17.77 -20.43
C ALA A 76 -16.92 18.42 -20.07
N ILE A 77 -16.04 17.67 -19.38
CA ILE A 77 -14.71 18.17 -18.99
C ILE A 77 -13.90 18.53 -20.23
N ARG A 78 -13.87 17.67 -21.26
CA ARG A 78 -13.13 17.92 -22.51
C ARG A 78 -13.61 19.20 -23.20
N THR A 79 -14.92 19.39 -23.29
CA THR A 79 -15.53 20.54 -23.97
C THR A 79 -15.22 21.85 -23.24
N LEU A 80 -15.42 21.89 -21.92
CA LEU A 80 -15.15 23.08 -21.12
C LEU A 80 -13.65 23.40 -21.07
N SER A 81 -12.82 22.39 -20.89
CA SER A 81 -11.35 22.49 -20.94
C SER A 81 -10.86 23.11 -22.25
N ALA A 82 -11.35 22.62 -23.39
CA ALA A 82 -10.99 23.15 -24.70
C ALA A 82 -11.39 24.63 -24.88
N ARG A 83 -12.54 25.03 -24.35
CA ARG A 83 -13.02 26.43 -24.38
C ARG A 83 -12.17 27.33 -23.49
N MET A 84 -11.84 26.90 -22.28
CA MET A 84 -10.97 27.65 -21.38
C MET A 84 -9.59 27.87 -21.98
N ARG A 85 -8.98 26.80 -22.50
CA ARG A 85 -7.69 26.86 -23.18
C ARG A 85 -7.66 27.86 -24.32
N ARG A 86 -8.65 27.79 -25.22
CA ARG A 86 -8.77 28.73 -26.34
C ARG A 86 -8.85 30.18 -25.86
N THR A 87 -9.67 30.42 -24.82
CA THR A 87 -9.80 31.77 -24.27
C THR A 87 -8.47 32.29 -23.72
N ILE A 88 -7.72 31.45 -22.98
CA ILE A 88 -6.41 31.82 -22.43
C ILE A 88 -5.41 32.13 -23.54
N GLU A 89 -5.39 31.31 -24.60
CA GLU A 89 -4.50 31.49 -25.74
C GLU A 89 -4.83 32.75 -26.59
N GLU A 90 -6.10 33.18 -26.62
CA GLU A 90 -6.55 34.38 -27.34
C GLU A 90 -6.29 35.69 -26.57
N VAL A 91 -6.13 35.63 -25.24
CA VAL A 91 -5.83 36.81 -24.41
C VAL A 91 -4.36 37.20 -24.57
N ALA A 92 -4.12 38.46 -24.91
CA ALA A 92 -2.77 38.99 -25.05
C ALA A 92 -2.05 39.03 -23.70
N VAL A 93 -0.78 38.62 -23.68
CA VAL A 93 0.07 38.72 -22.48
C VAL A 93 0.19 40.20 -22.07
N PRO A 94 -0.05 40.56 -20.79
CA PRO A 94 0.02 41.94 -20.33
C PRO A 94 1.34 42.64 -20.70
N GLY A 95 1.26 43.93 -21.04
CA GLY A 95 2.42 44.68 -21.57
C GLY A 95 3.59 44.78 -20.60
N ASP A 96 3.33 44.82 -19.30
CA ASP A 96 4.33 44.80 -18.23
C ASP A 96 5.07 43.44 -18.15
N VAL A 97 4.34 42.33 -18.25
CA VAL A 97 4.90 40.97 -18.34
C VAL A 97 5.70 40.79 -19.63
N THR A 98 5.14 41.22 -20.76
CA THR A 98 5.81 41.21 -22.07
C THR A 98 7.14 41.95 -22.02
N ALA A 99 7.16 43.16 -21.47
CA ALA A 99 8.39 43.94 -21.33
C ALA A 99 9.43 43.26 -20.43
N ALA A 100 9.00 42.56 -19.37
CA ALA A 100 9.90 41.82 -18.49
C ALA A 100 10.55 40.62 -19.21
N VAL A 101 9.75 39.83 -19.94
CA VAL A 101 10.25 38.67 -20.70
C VAL A 101 11.20 39.11 -21.83
N THR A 102 10.85 40.14 -22.60
CA THR A 102 11.72 40.63 -23.69
C THR A 102 13.04 41.18 -23.16
N ARG A 103 13.04 41.88 -22.02
CA ARG A 103 14.29 42.31 -21.36
C ARG A 103 15.16 41.12 -20.97
N ALA A 104 14.57 40.05 -20.42
CA ALA A 104 15.30 38.85 -20.07
C ALA A 104 15.89 38.15 -21.31
N LEU A 105 15.10 38.00 -22.39
CA LEU A 105 15.58 37.46 -23.67
C LEU A 105 16.72 38.29 -24.26
N GLY A 106 16.68 39.62 -24.15
CA GLY A 106 17.78 40.48 -24.56
C GLY A 106 19.10 40.19 -23.85
N ARG A 107 19.06 39.75 -22.57
CA ARG A 107 20.25 39.35 -21.80
C ARG A 107 20.79 37.98 -22.22
N PHE A 108 19.91 37.01 -22.49
CA PHE A 108 20.29 35.63 -22.81
C PHE A 108 20.50 35.35 -24.31
N GLY A 109 20.10 36.28 -25.18
CA GLY A 109 20.28 36.26 -26.62
C GLY A 109 18.94 36.30 -27.35
N GLU A 110 18.55 37.48 -27.86
CA GLU A 110 17.22 37.71 -28.44
C GLU A 110 16.91 36.82 -29.67
N GLN A 111 17.94 36.45 -30.43
CA GLN A 111 17.85 35.57 -31.60
C GLN A 111 18.20 34.10 -31.27
N GLY A 112 18.32 33.77 -29.98
CA GLY A 112 18.58 32.41 -29.52
C GLY A 112 17.37 31.49 -29.66
N ALA A 113 17.63 30.18 -29.68
CA ALA A 113 16.59 29.16 -29.53
C ALA A 113 16.39 28.83 -28.04
N TYR A 114 15.13 28.64 -27.65
CA TYR A 114 14.75 28.36 -26.27
C TYR A 114 13.83 27.15 -26.15
N ALA A 115 13.90 26.45 -25.02
CA ALA A 115 12.90 25.53 -24.54
C ALA A 115 11.97 26.27 -23.57
N VAL A 116 10.66 26.23 -23.82
CA VAL A 116 9.62 26.86 -23.00
C VAL A 116 8.86 25.74 -22.29
N ARG A 117 9.05 25.63 -20.97
CA ARG A 117 8.61 24.49 -20.15
C ARG A 117 7.70 24.95 -19.03
N SER A 118 6.55 24.32 -18.90
CA SER A 118 5.66 24.48 -17.75
C SER A 118 6.35 24.08 -16.43
N SER A 119 6.08 24.82 -15.35
CA SER A 119 6.60 24.55 -14.01
C SER A 119 5.50 24.90 -13.00
N ALA A 120 4.65 23.94 -12.67
CA ALA A 120 3.55 24.18 -11.73
C ALA A 120 3.99 24.08 -10.26
N THR A 121 3.28 24.81 -9.40
CA THR A 121 3.55 24.85 -7.95
C THR A 121 3.26 23.53 -7.24
N ALA A 122 2.35 22.73 -7.80
CA ALA A 122 1.96 21.43 -7.26
C ALA A 122 2.63 20.24 -7.99
N GLU A 123 3.52 20.48 -8.96
CA GLU A 123 4.08 19.45 -9.86
C GLU A 123 4.99 18.43 -9.19
N ASP A 124 5.69 18.86 -8.13
CA ASP A 124 6.70 18.08 -7.41
C ASP A 124 6.29 17.78 -5.95
N LEU A 125 5.00 17.89 -5.62
CA LEU A 125 4.50 17.43 -4.32
C LEU A 125 4.59 15.89 -4.27
N PRO A 126 4.99 15.28 -3.14
CA PRO A 126 5.09 13.81 -3.00
C PRO A 126 3.79 13.08 -3.37
N THR A 127 2.66 13.74 -3.19
CA THR A 127 1.31 13.23 -3.47
C THR A 127 0.77 13.63 -4.85
N ALA A 128 1.41 14.58 -5.53
CA ALA A 128 0.93 15.10 -6.79
C ALA A 128 2.02 15.20 -7.85
N SER A 129 2.33 14.08 -8.49
CA SER A 129 3.16 14.11 -9.68
C SER A 129 2.33 14.56 -10.87
N PHE A 130 2.42 15.84 -11.25
CA PHE A 130 1.87 16.33 -12.54
C PHE A 130 2.75 15.90 -13.73
N ALA A 131 3.58 14.86 -13.55
CA ALA A 131 4.53 14.40 -14.55
C ALA A 131 3.85 14.14 -15.91
N GLY A 132 4.36 14.83 -16.94
CA GLY A 132 3.91 14.72 -18.32
C GLY A 132 2.47 15.19 -18.56
N GLN A 133 1.86 15.92 -17.63
CA GLN A 133 0.49 16.47 -17.77
C GLN A 133 0.45 17.82 -18.50
N GLN A 134 1.58 18.53 -18.52
CA GLN A 134 1.68 19.92 -18.97
C GLN A 134 2.67 20.04 -20.13
N ASP A 135 2.43 21.04 -20.98
CA ASP A 135 3.13 21.13 -22.25
C ASP A 135 4.56 21.66 -22.08
N THR A 136 5.45 21.18 -22.94
CA THR A 136 6.81 21.69 -23.14
C THR A 136 7.04 21.89 -24.64
N TYR A 137 7.63 23.01 -25.00
CA TYR A 137 7.88 23.39 -26.39
C TYR A 137 9.38 23.59 -26.61
N LEU A 138 9.96 22.86 -27.56
CA LEU A 138 11.39 22.90 -27.86
C LEU A 138 11.71 23.75 -29.09
N ASN A 139 12.93 24.31 -29.12
CA ASN A 139 13.46 25.09 -30.23
C ASN A 139 12.55 26.25 -30.67
N VAL A 140 12.12 27.07 -29.72
CA VAL A 140 11.32 28.28 -29.94
C VAL A 140 12.25 29.46 -30.21
N LEU A 141 12.05 30.17 -31.32
CA LEU A 141 12.92 31.28 -31.75
C LEU A 141 12.18 32.62 -31.69
N GLY A 142 12.83 33.61 -31.08
CA GLY A 142 12.40 35.00 -31.08
C GLY A 142 11.34 35.35 -30.01
N PRO A 143 11.27 36.62 -29.57
CA PRO A 143 10.41 37.04 -28.45
C PRO A 143 8.92 36.75 -28.65
N THR A 144 8.40 36.99 -29.85
CA THR A 144 6.97 36.77 -30.16
C THR A 144 6.57 35.31 -29.99
N ALA A 145 7.39 34.38 -30.48
CA ALA A 145 7.11 32.96 -30.36
C ALA A 145 7.24 32.49 -28.89
N VAL A 146 8.23 33.00 -28.14
CA VAL A 146 8.38 32.69 -26.71
C VAL A 146 7.14 33.11 -25.92
N LEU A 147 6.62 34.33 -26.13
CA LEU A 147 5.40 34.81 -25.47
C LEU A 147 4.17 33.97 -25.81
N GLN A 148 4.03 33.56 -27.08
CA GLN A 148 2.94 32.67 -27.50
C GLN A 148 3.01 31.32 -26.78
N HIS A 149 4.20 30.72 -26.65
CA HIS A 149 4.38 29.45 -25.98
C HIS A 149 4.24 29.55 -24.46
N ILE A 150 4.57 30.70 -23.85
CA ILE A 150 4.24 30.97 -22.43
C ILE A 150 2.73 30.90 -22.21
N SER A 151 1.94 31.56 -23.07
CA SER A 151 0.47 31.50 -22.99
C SER A 151 -0.06 30.07 -23.18
N ARG A 152 0.51 29.31 -24.13
CA ARG A 152 0.17 27.88 -24.31
C ARG A 152 0.53 27.03 -23.09
N CYS A 153 1.67 27.28 -22.46
CA CYS A 153 1.99 26.64 -21.19
C CYS A 153 0.89 26.94 -20.17
N TRP A 154 0.50 28.20 -19.95
CA TRP A 154 -0.63 28.58 -19.07
C TRP A 154 -1.94 27.85 -19.41
N ALA A 155 -2.30 27.77 -20.68
CA ALA A 155 -3.46 27.02 -21.13
C ALA A 155 -3.35 25.53 -20.81
N SER A 156 -2.16 24.93 -20.85
CA SER A 156 -1.96 23.49 -20.58
C SER A 156 -2.36 23.06 -19.15
N MET A 157 -2.51 24.01 -18.22
CA MET A 157 -3.09 23.73 -16.89
C MET A 157 -4.53 23.20 -16.99
N PHE A 158 -5.26 23.57 -18.05
CA PHE A 158 -6.66 23.23 -18.29
C PHE A 158 -6.80 22.18 -19.41
N THR A 159 -5.83 21.27 -19.56
CA THR A 159 -6.06 20.04 -20.35
C THR A 159 -7.02 19.12 -19.61
N GLU A 160 -7.77 18.29 -20.35
CA GLU A 160 -8.68 17.29 -19.79
C GLU A 160 -7.97 16.44 -18.73
N ARG A 161 -6.76 15.96 -19.05
CA ARG A 161 -5.94 15.11 -18.18
C ARG A 161 -5.55 15.82 -16.87
N ALA A 162 -5.19 17.10 -16.93
CA ALA A 162 -4.82 17.88 -15.75
C ALA A 162 -6.03 18.24 -14.87
N VAL A 163 -7.20 18.49 -15.48
CA VAL A 163 -8.45 18.77 -14.76
C VAL A 163 -8.95 17.54 -14.01
N VAL A 164 -9.14 16.42 -14.72
CA VAL A 164 -9.60 15.15 -14.14
C VAL A 164 -8.68 14.74 -12.98
N TYR A 165 -7.37 14.88 -13.18
CA TYR A 165 -6.39 14.59 -12.14
C TYR A 165 -6.64 15.43 -10.86
N ARG A 166 -6.81 16.74 -10.98
CA ARG A 166 -7.06 17.62 -9.83
C ARG A 166 -8.38 17.28 -9.14
N GLN A 167 -9.45 17.07 -9.89
CA GLN A 167 -10.76 16.72 -9.31
C GLN A 167 -10.69 15.40 -8.53
N ARG A 168 -10.08 14.35 -9.11
CA ARG A 168 -9.91 13.06 -8.43
C ARG A 168 -9.06 13.13 -7.16
N ASN A 169 -8.17 14.11 -7.06
CA ASN A 169 -7.34 14.33 -5.88
C ASN A 169 -7.91 15.40 -4.93
N GLY A 170 -9.11 15.92 -5.19
CA GLY A 170 -9.75 16.97 -4.38
C GLY A 170 -8.97 18.30 -4.37
N ILE A 171 -8.20 18.58 -5.42
CA ILE A 171 -7.40 19.81 -5.54
C ILE A 171 -8.24 20.90 -6.23
N ASP A 172 -8.54 21.98 -5.51
CA ASP A 172 -9.21 23.14 -6.08
C ASP A 172 -8.37 23.76 -7.20
N HIS A 173 -8.99 23.94 -8.37
CA HIS A 173 -8.38 24.52 -9.56
C HIS A 173 -7.81 25.93 -9.35
N ARG A 174 -8.29 26.67 -8.34
CA ARG A 174 -7.81 28.02 -7.98
C ARG A 174 -6.53 28.03 -7.17
N THR A 175 -6.19 26.91 -6.55
CA THR A 175 -5.04 26.81 -5.65
C THR A 175 -3.73 26.50 -6.38
N VAL A 176 -3.80 26.19 -7.68
CA VAL A 176 -2.64 25.82 -8.49
C VAL A 176 -2.22 26.98 -9.37
N ASP A 177 -1.06 27.55 -9.07
CA ASP A 177 -0.38 28.51 -9.93
C ASP A 177 0.67 27.81 -10.82
N MET A 178 1.02 28.45 -11.95
CA MET A 178 2.07 27.94 -12.84
C MET A 178 3.06 29.01 -13.26
N ALA A 179 4.33 28.69 -13.04
CA ALA A 179 5.45 29.38 -13.64
C ALA A 179 5.81 28.74 -15.00
N VAL A 180 6.62 29.44 -15.79
CA VAL A 180 7.14 28.93 -17.06
C VAL A 180 8.65 29.13 -17.09
N VAL A 181 9.40 28.05 -17.27
CA VAL A 181 10.86 28.07 -17.45
C VAL A 181 11.15 28.35 -18.93
N VAL A 182 11.93 29.40 -19.18
CA VAL A 182 12.48 29.70 -20.51
C VAL A 182 13.98 29.46 -20.44
N GLN A 183 14.40 28.33 -21.01
CA GLN A 183 15.77 27.84 -20.92
C GLN A 183 16.42 27.84 -22.30
N ARG A 184 17.71 28.20 -22.39
CA ARG A 184 18.46 28.14 -23.65
C ARG A 184 18.48 26.72 -24.19
N MET A 185 18.17 26.58 -25.48
CA MET A 185 18.11 25.30 -26.14
C MET A 185 19.48 24.63 -26.18
N VAL A 186 19.51 23.33 -25.92
CA VAL A 186 20.68 22.46 -26.11
C VAL A 186 20.48 21.66 -27.39
N PHE A 187 21.52 21.52 -28.20
CA PHE A 187 21.50 20.73 -29.44
C PHE A 187 22.40 19.49 -29.24
N PRO A 188 21.86 18.41 -28.64
CA PRO A 188 22.64 17.23 -28.26
C PRO A 188 22.90 16.26 -29.41
N ASP A 189 24.02 15.55 -29.30
CA ASP A 189 24.29 14.32 -30.06
C ASP A 189 23.44 13.16 -29.52
N ALA A 190 23.35 13.07 -28.19
CA ALA A 190 22.55 12.10 -27.47
C ALA A 190 21.89 12.74 -26.24
N SER A 191 20.73 12.22 -25.85
CA SER A 191 20.02 12.66 -24.65
C SER A 191 19.23 11.51 -24.04
N GLY A 192 18.77 11.70 -22.82
CA GLY A 192 17.86 10.77 -22.20
C GLY A 192 17.69 11.00 -20.71
N ILE A 193 17.46 9.90 -20.00
CA ILE A 193 17.02 9.90 -18.60
C ILE A 193 18.01 9.08 -17.77
N LEU A 194 18.32 9.55 -16.57
CA LEU A 194 19.09 8.83 -15.56
C LEU A 194 18.24 8.70 -14.31
N PHE A 195 18.03 7.47 -13.86
CA PHE A 195 17.51 7.19 -12.52
C PHE A 195 18.67 6.81 -11.61
N THR A 196 18.84 7.52 -10.48
CA THR A 196 19.91 7.21 -9.52
C THR A 196 19.61 5.99 -8.64
N ALA A 197 18.38 5.50 -8.68
CA ALA A 197 17.98 4.20 -8.13
C ALA A 197 17.26 3.40 -9.22
N ASP A 198 17.33 2.08 -9.18
CA ASP A 198 16.61 1.23 -10.10
C ASP A 198 15.08 1.44 -9.92
N PRO A 199 14.36 1.93 -10.95
CA PRO A 199 12.93 2.23 -10.83
C PRO A 199 12.05 0.98 -10.72
N VAL A 200 12.58 -0.20 -11.03
CA VAL A 200 11.85 -1.48 -10.97
C VAL A 200 12.04 -2.14 -9.61
N THR A 201 13.31 -2.36 -9.21
CA THR A 201 13.62 -3.07 -7.97
C THR A 201 13.65 -2.16 -6.74
N GLY A 202 13.83 -0.84 -6.95
CA GLY A 202 14.04 0.14 -5.89
C GLY A 202 15.45 0.16 -5.30
N ASN A 203 16.37 -0.66 -5.84
CA ASN A 203 17.75 -0.74 -5.37
C ASN A 203 18.48 0.60 -5.62
N ARG A 204 18.82 1.29 -4.51
CA ARG A 204 19.45 2.61 -4.52
C ARG A 204 20.94 2.56 -4.86
N LYS A 205 21.58 1.40 -4.86
CA LYS A 205 22.99 1.22 -5.30
C LYS A 205 23.12 0.94 -6.79
N VAL A 206 22.01 0.73 -7.50
CA VAL A 206 21.96 0.52 -8.94
C VAL A 206 21.36 1.77 -9.60
N ALA A 207 22.01 2.27 -10.65
CA ALA A 207 21.48 3.36 -11.46
C ALA A 207 21.19 2.86 -12.88
N THR A 208 20.14 3.39 -13.51
CA THR A 208 19.78 3.08 -14.89
C THR A 208 19.86 4.33 -15.76
N VAL A 209 20.47 4.20 -16.93
CA VAL A 209 20.61 5.28 -17.92
C VAL A 209 19.92 4.87 -19.20
N ASP A 210 18.88 5.61 -19.57
CA ASP A 210 18.22 5.51 -20.86
C ASP A 210 18.82 6.55 -21.81
N ALA A 211 19.25 6.13 -23.00
CA ALA A 211 19.91 6.99 -23.96
C ALA A 211 19.41 6.79 -25.39
N GLY A 212 19.18 7.89 -26.11
CA GLY A 212 18.91 7.88 -27.54
C GLY A 212 19.57 9.04 -28.27
N PHE A 213 19.49 9.02 -29.61
CA PHE A 213 20.10 10.05 -30.45
C PHE A 213 19.22 11.30 -30.57
N GLY A 214 19.86 12.47 -30.65
CA GLY A 214 19.17 13.75 -30.81
C GLY A 214 18.44 14.20 -29.55
N LEU A 215 17.29 14.86 -29.71
CA LEU A 215 16.52 15.49 -28.63
C LEU A 215 15.73 14.49 -27.80
N GLY A 216 15.65 14.74 -26.48
CA GLY A 216 15.03 13.85 -25.50
C GLY A 216 13.51 13.72 -25.64
N GLU A 217 12.88 14.62 -26.40
CA GLU A 217 11.46 14.59 -26.75
C GLU A 217 11.04 13.21 -27.32
N ALA A 218 11.91 12.57 -28.10
CA ALA A 218 11.64 11.25 -28.68
C ALA A 218 11.45 10.16 -27.61
N LEU A 219 12.26 10.18 -26.54
CA LEU A 219 12.18 9.20 -25.46
C LEU A 219 10.96 9.45 -24.57
N VAL A 220 10.75 10.71 -24.19
CA VAL A 220 9.63 11.10 -23.30
C VAL A 220 8.27 10.86 -23.96
N SER A 221 8.18 10.98 -25.28
CA SER A 221 6.96 10.70 -26.06
C SER A 221 6.75 9.21 -26.39
N GLY A 222 7.71 8.34 -26.05
CA GLY A 222 7.63 6.90 -26.34
C GLY A 222 7.74 6.55 -27.83
N LEU A 223 8.27 7.46 -28.65
CA LEU A 223 8.43 7.26 -30.11
C LEU A 223 9.62 6.35 -30.46
N VAL A 224 10.57 6.17 -29.54
CA VAL A 224 11.80 5.41 -29.75
C VAL A 224 12.11 4.51 -28.56
N ASN A 225 12.69 3.35 -28.84
CA ASN A 225 13.27 2.48 -27.81
C ASN A 225 14.69 2.99 -27.48
N PRO A 226 14.99 3.30 -26.21
CA PRO A 226 16.32 3.76 -25.81
C PRO A 226 17.30 2.59 -25.67
N ASP A 227 18.59 2.92 -25.70
CA ASP A 227 19.61 2.07 -25.09
C ASP A 227 19.48 2.18 -23.57
N VAL A 228 19.62 1.05 -22.88
CA VAL A 228 19.53 0.99 -21.41
C VAL A 228 20.85 0.48 -20.85
N PHE A 229 21.49 1.29 -20.01
CA PHE A 229 22.71 0.92 -19.28
C PHE A 229 22.40 0.79 -17.79
N THR A 230 22.81 -0.31 -17.18
CA THR A 230 22.71 -0.52 -15.74
C THR A 230 24.10 -0.38 -15.13
N VAL A 231 24.25 0.54 -14.17
CA VAL A 231 25.53 0.86 -13.54
C VAL A 231 25.48 0.57 -12.04
N ARG A 232 26.46 -0.19 -11.55
CA ARG A 232 26.63 -0.53 -10.13
C ARG A 232 28.11 -0.46 -9.77
N GLY A 233 28.45 0.14 -8.63
CA GLY A 233 29.84 0.17 -8.15
C GLY A 233 30.83 0.91 -9.06
N GLY A 234 30.36 1.77 -9.97
CA GLY A 234 31.21 2.47 -10.94
C GLY A 234 31.46 1.69 -12.24
N GLU A 235 30.77 0.59 -12.47
CA GLU A 235 30.90 -0.23 -13.68
C GLU A 235 29.54 -0.49 -14.34
N VAL A 236 29.53 -0.63 -15.67
CA VAL A 236 28.34 -1.06 -16.42
C VAL A 236 28.19 -2.58 -16.25
N VAL A 237 27.16 -3.00 -15.51
CA VAL A 237 26.91 -4.43 -15.21
C VAL A 237 25.97 -5.09 -16.21
N ALA A 238 25.17 -4.30 -16.91
CA ALA A 238 24.30 -4.78 -18.00
C ALA A 238 24.05 -3.65 -19.01
N ARG A 239 23.84 -4.03 -20.27
CA ARG A 239 23.38 -3.11 -21.31
C ARG A 239 22.44 -3.79 -22.30
N THR A 240 21.43 -3.04 -22.73
CA THR A 240 20.51 -3.42 -23.81
C THR A 240 20.60 -2.34 -24.87
N ILE A 241 21.03 -2.71 -26.08
CA ILE A 241 21.15 -1.77 -27.20
C ILE A 241 19.93 -1.94 -28.11
N ALA A 242 19.14 -0.87 -28.24
CA ALA A 242 17.94 -0.87 -29.07
C ALA A 242 18.25 -0.37 -30.48
N ALA A 243 17.50 -0.89 -31.46
CA ALA A 243 17.49 -0.36 -32.81
C ALA A 243 16.78 1.00 -32.83
N LYS A 244 17.55 2.09 -32.77
CA LYS A 244 17.04 3.46 -32.72
C LYS A 244 16.66 3.92 -34.13
N GLU A 245 15.48 3.53 -34.62
CA GLU A 245 15.06 3.79 -36.01
C GLU A 245 14.79 5.27 -36.32
N ARG A 246 14.41 6.03 -35.30
CA ARG A 246 13.97 7.43 -35.39
C ARG A 246 14.75 8.28 -34.38
N ALA A 247 14.90 9.56 -34.68
CA ALA A 247 15.44 10.58 -33.79
C ALA A 247 14.71 11.90 -34.03
N VAL A 248 14.69 12.77 -33.02
CA VAL A 248 14.11 14.12 -33.14
C VAL A 248 15.24 15.14 -33.19
N HIS A 249 15.23 16.03 -34.19
CA HIS A 249 16.19 17.12 -34.31
C HIS A 249 15.50 18.47 -34.37
N ALA A 250 16.22 19.50 -33.91
CA ALA A 250 15.81 20.89 -34.03
C ALA A 250 15.94 21.36 -35.50
N LEU A 251 14.97 22.15 -35.95
CA LEU A 251 14.99 22.80 -37.26
C LEU A 251 15.68 24.18 -37.19
N PRO A 252 16.42 24.61 -38.22
CA PRO A 252 17.05 25.94 -38.23
C PRO A 252 16.09 27.12 -38.10
N ALA A 253 14.83 26.96 -38.56
CA ALA A 253 13.80 27.99 -38.52
C ALA A 253 12.89 27.92 -37.26
N GLY A 254 13.22 27.03 -36.31
CA GLY A 254 12.40 26.76 -35.13
C GLY A 254 11.50 25.53 -35.26
N GLY A 255 11.16 24.96 -34.10
CA GLY A 255 10.44 23.68 -33.98
C GLY A 255 11.33 22.46 -34.13
N THR A 256 10.73 21.28 -34.05
CA THR A 256 11.42 19.99 -34.12
C THR A 256 10.88 19.14 -35.27
N ARG A 257 11.69 18.19 -35.75
CA ARG A 257 11.27 17.21 -36.76
C ARG A 257 11.80 15.84 -36.43
N GLU A 258 10.96 14.84 -36.60
CA GLU A 258 11.38 13.45 -36.63
C GLU A 258 12.18 13.15 -37.92
N VAL A 259 13.28 12.41 -37.77
CA VAL A 259 14.07 11.89 -38.88
C VAL A 259 14.32 10.41 -38.67
N ALA A 260 14.46 9.67 -39.78
CA ALA A 260 14.95 8.31 -39.73
C ALA A 260 16.47 8.31 -39.47
N VAL A 261 16.92 7.46 -38.56
CA VAL A 261 18.34 7.24 -38.27
C VAL A 261 18.94 6.36 -39.36
N ASP A 262 20.16 6.68 -39.78
CA ASP A 262 20.93 5.89 -40.74
C ASP A 262 21.05 4.44 -40.27
N VAL A 263 20.81 3.47 -41.15
CA VAL A 263 20.83 2.03 -40.84
C VAL A 263 22.11 1.60 -40.13
N ARG A 264 23.26 2.21 -40.47
CA ARG A 264 24.57 1.91 -39.85
C ARG A 264 24.72 2.45 -38.43
N GLN A 265 23.85 3.37 -38.02
CA GLN A 265 23.87 4.01 -36.70
C GLN A 265 22.82 3.42 -35.75
N ARG A 266 21.76 2.77 -36.26
CA ARG A 266 20.63 2.28 -35.46
C ARG A 266 21.04 1.37 -34.30
N GLU A 267 22.00 0.48 -34.56
CA GLU A 267 22.50 -0.51 -33.59
C GLU A 267 23.76 -0.04 -32.85
N ARG A 268 24.22 1.19 -33.10
CA ARG A 268 25.34 1.76 -32.34
C ARG A 268 24.82 2.27 -30.99
N PRO A 269 25.58 2.08 -29.90
CA PRO A 269 25.20 2.62 -28.61
C PRO A 269 25.26 4.15 -28.64
N ALA A 270 24.26 4.80 -28.04
CA ALA A 270 24.18 6.26 -27.92
C ALA A 270 25.23 6.83 -26.95
N LEU A 271 25.70 6.02 -26.00
CA LEU A 271 26.77 6.34 -25.05
C LEU A 271 27.84 5.25 -25.05
N THR A 272 29.07 5.64 -24.72
CA THR A 272 30.12 4.71 -24.30
C THR A 272 29.93 4.29 -22.83
N ASP A 273 30.51 3.16 -22.43
CA ASP A 273 30.43 2.68 -21.05
C ASP A 273 31.06 3.71 -20.09
N GLU A 274 32.17 4.34 -20.48
CA GLU A 274 32.81 5.41 -19.70
C GLU A 274 31.90 6.64 -19.55
N GLN A 275 31.17 7.02 -20.61
CA GLN A 275 30.21 8.12 -20.55
C GLN A 275 29.04 7.79 -19.61
N ALA A 276 28.51 6.56 -19.65
CA ALA A 276 27.44 6.13 -18.75
C ALA A 276 27.89 6.17 -17.28
N VAL A 277 29.09 5.68 -16.97
CA VAL A 277 29.66 5.75 -15.60
C VAL A 277 29.88 7.20 -15.15
N ARG A 278 30.42 8.07 -16.01
CA ARG A 278 30.60 9.50 -15.69
C ARG A 278 29.26 10.20 -15.42
N LEU A 279 28.23 9.88 -16.21
CA LEU A 279 26.89 10.43 -16.03
C LEU A 279 26.28 9.96 -14.71
N VAL A 280 26.41 8.68 -14.35
CA VAL A 280 25.96 8.17 -13.05
C VAL A 280 26.70 8.86 -11.90
N GLY A 281 28.02 9.08 -12.01
CA GLY A 281 28.78 9.86 -11.03
C GLY A 281 28.32 11.32 -10.90
N LEU A 282 27.81 11.93 -11.97
CA LEU A 282 27.13 13.23 -11.92
C LEU A 282 25.78 13.12 -11.20
N GLY A 283 24.97 12.11 -11.51
CA GLY A 283 23.69 11.85 -10.84
C GLY A 283 23.85 11.61 -9.34
N ARG A 284 24.85 10.85 -8.90
CA ARG A 284 25.14 10.63 -7.46
C ARG A 284 25.47 11.92 -6.71
N ARG A 285 26.14 12.88 -7.36
CA ARG A 285 26.39 14.21 -6.78
C ARG A 285 25.10 15.02 -6.65
N ILE A 286 24.22 14.92 -7.65
CA ILE A 286 22.91 15.58 -7.63
C ILE A 286 22.03 14.97 -6.52
N GLU A 287 21.93 13.64 -6.45
CA GLU A 287 21.26 12.90 -5.39
C GLU A 287 21.78 13.28 -3.99
N ALA A 288 23.10 13.36 -3.79
CA ALA A 288 23.68 13.77 -2.52
C ALA A 288 23.28 15.21 -2.10
N ARG A 289 23.11 16.12 -3.07
CA ARG A 289 22.67 17.50 -2.81
C ARG A 289 21.19 17.57 -2.40
N PHE A 290 20.33 16.76 -3.02
CA PHE A 290 18.89 16.73 -2.75
C PHE A 290 18.51 15.75 -1.62
N GLY A 291 19.42 14.87 -1.21
CA GLY A 291 19.21 13.92 -0.11
C GLY A 291 18.28 12.75 -0.43
N CYS A 292 17.88 12.56 -1.70
CA CYS A 292 17.00 11.48 -2.13
C CYS A 292 17.26 11.09 -3.59
N PRO A 293 16.90 9.85 -4.00
CA PRO A 293 17.07 9.40 -5.38
C PRO A 293 16.38 10.31 -6.40
N GLN A 294 17.04 10.52 -7.54
CA GLN A 294 16.64 11.49 -8.56
C GLN A 294 16.38 10.80 -9.91
N ASP A 295 15.37 11.31 -10.60
CA ASP A 295 15.12 11.15 -12.03
C ASP A 295 15.63 12.41 -12.74
N ILE A 296 16.62 12.25 -13.62
CA ILE A 296 17.44 13.32 -14.19
C ILE A 296 17.37 13.25 -15.71
N GLU A 297 16.92 14.34 -16.33
CA GLU A 297 17.01 14.51 -17.78
C GLU A 297 18.34 15.18 -18.16
N TRP A 298 19.01 14.61 -19.16
CA TRP A 298 20.36 15.04 -19.57
C TRP A 298 20.53 15.11 -21.09
N CYS A 299 21.49 15.92 -21.50
CA CYS A 299 21.94 16.10 -22.89
C CYS A 299 23.46 15.96 -22.95
N LEU A 300 23.98 15.31 -23.99
CA LEU A 300 25.40 15.19 -24.30
C LEU A 300 25.75 16.09 -25.50
N VAL A 301 26.72 16.99 -25.32
CA VAL A 301 27.23 17.90 -26.37
C VAL A 301 28.76 17.92 -26.26
N ASP A 302 29.48 17.60 -27.34
CA ASP A 302 30.95 17.66 -27.40
C ASP A 302 31.62 16.93 -26.21
N ASP A 303 31.12 15.74 -25.87
CA ASP A 303 31.52 14.91 -24.71
C ASP A 303 31.21 15.49 -23.31
N GLY A 304 30.55 16.64 -23.23
CA GLY A 304 30.12 17.28 -21.99
C GLY A 304 28.63 17.17 -21.71
N PHE A 305 28.26 16.63 -20.55
CA PHE A 305 26.86 16.58 -20.12
C PHE A 305 26.29 17.96 -19.75
N ARG A 306 25.00 18.13 -20.01
CA ARG A 306 24.15 19.25 -19.58
C ARG A 306 22.91 18.67 -18.93
N ILE A 307 22.61 19.10 -17.70
CA ILE A 307 21.42 18.65 -16.98
C ILE A 307 20.30 19.63 -17.25
N VAL A 308 19.19 19.11 -17.78
CA VAL A 308 18.05 19.92 -18.20
C VAL A 308 16.85 19.77 -17.25
N GLN A 309 16.83 18.76 -16.40
CA GLN A 309 15.85 18.60 -15.32
C GLN A 309 16.36 17.62 -14.26
N SER A 310 15.93 17.78 -13.01
CA SER A 310 16.04 16.78 -11.95
C SER A 310 14.78 16.82 -11.10
N ARG A 311 14.30 15.66 -10.68
CA ARG A 311 13.15 15.52 -9.77
C ARG A 311 13.32 14.29 -8.86
N PRO A 312 12.74 14.28 -7.65
CA PRO A 312 12.79 13.11 -6.78
C PRO A 312 12.00 11.93 -7.39
N ILE A 313 12.51 10.71 -7.21
CA ILE A 313 11.76 9.49 -7.55
C ILE A 313 10.74 9.21 -6.44
N THR A 314 9.45 9.37 -6.73
CA THR A 314 8.37 9.25 -5.74
C THR A 314 7.73 7.86 -5.66
N THR A 315 8.11 6.94 -6.54
CA THR A 315 7.57 5.57 -6.60
C THR A 315 8.31 4.56 -5.71
N LEU A 316 9.48 4.93 -5.19
CA LEU A 316 10.30 4.03 -4.38
C LEU A 316 9.68 3.80 -3.01
N PHE A 317 9.67 2.54 -2.57
CA PHE A 317 9.33 2.24 -1.18
C PHE A 317 10.40 2.84 -0.25
N PRO A 318 10.01 3.59 0.80
CA PRO A 318 10.97 4.23 1.71
C PRO A 318 11.72 3.19 2.55
N LEU A 319 12.90 3.57 3.04
CA LEU A 319 13.72 2.73 3.89
C LEU A 319 13.41 2.97 5.37
N PRO A 320 13.56 1.95 6.24
CA PRO A 320 13.52 2.16 7.68
C PRO A 320 14.63 3.10 8.14
N VAL A 321 14.33 3.96 9.12
CA VAL A 321 15.35 4.83 9.73
C VAL A 321 16.21 3.97 10.66
N LEU A 322 17.47 3.79 10.29
CA LEU A 322 18.48 3.11 11.11
C LEU A 322 19.10 4.06 12.15
N ALA A 323 19.75 3.48 13.16
CA ALA A 323 20.54 4.25 14.12
C ALA A 323 21.70 4.97 13.42
N ASP A 324 22.04 6.17 13.90
CA ASP A 324 23.12 6.98 13.33
C ASP A 324 24.44 6.19 13.27
N GLY A 325 25.03 6.12 12.06
CA GLY A 325 26.31 5.45 11.81
C GLY A 325 26.22 3.96 11.45
N ASP A 326 25.01 3.38 11.40
CA ASP A 326 24.82 2.03 10.86
C ASP A 326 24.91 2.04 9.33
N SER A 327 25.89 1.31 8.81
CA SER A 327 26.16 1.15 7.37
C SER A 327 26.22 -0.32 6.96
N GLU A 328 25.80 -1.22 7.86
CA GLU A 328 25.74 -2.65 7.57
C GLU A 328 24.59 -2.95 6.60
N ASN A 329 24.69 -4.09 5.92
CA ASN A 329 23.61 -4.56 5.08
C ASN A 329 22.54 -5.22 5.95
N HIS A 330 21.30 -4.79 5.79
CA HIS A 330 20.16 -5.31 6.53
C HIS A 330 19.11 -5.93 5.61
N VAL A 331 18.43 -6.96 6.11
CA VAL A 331 17.31 -7.63 5.46
C VAL A 331 16.10 -7.55 6.37
N TYR A 332 15.05 -6.90 5.88
CA TYR A 332 13.82 -6.65 6.59
C TYR A 332 12.68 -7.49 6.02
N VAL A 333 11.91 -8.15 6.89
CA VAL A 333 10.71 -8.91 6.50
C VAL A 333 9.46 -8.14 6.90
N SER A 334 8.50 -8.05 5.99
CA SER A 334 7.26 -7.31 6.18
C SER A 334 6.34 -7.95 7.21
N VAL A 335 5.99 -7.19 8.25
CA VAL A 335 4.99 -7.59 9.24
C VAL A 335 3.59 -7.56 8.62
N GLY A 336 3.34 -6.63 7.69
CA GLY A 336 2.05 -6.51 7.01
C GLY A 336 1.65 -7.77 6.25
N HIS A 337 2.59 -8.42 5.56
CA HIS A 337 2.32 -9.70 4.88
C HIS A 337 2.02 -10.84 5.87
N GLN A 338 2.69 -10.85 7.03
CA GLN A 338 2.43 -11.84 8.08
C GLN A 338 1.09 -11.61 8.79
N GLN A 339 0.70 -10.35 8.99
CA GLN A 339 -0.55 -9.96 9.64
C GLN A 339 -1.73 -9.85 8.67
N MET A 340 -1.51 -10.08 7.37
CA MET A 340 -2.50 -9.84 6.31
C MET A 340 -3.08 -8.42 6.34
N MET A 341 -2.22 -7.42 6.51
CA MET A 341 -2.61 -6.00 6.53
C MET A 341 -1.48 -5.19 5.91
N THR A 342 -1.59 -4.96 4.60
CA THR A 342 -0.57 -4.27 3.79
C THR A 342 -0.85 -2.77 3.60
N ASP A 343 -1.99 -2.30 4.07
CA ASP A 343 -2.31 -0.88 4.07
C ASP A 343 -1.32 -0.08 4.93
N ALA A 344 -1.18 1.20 4.58
CA ALA A 344 -0.43 2.13 5.42
C ALA A 344 -1.18 2.35 6.76
N MET A 345 -0.42 2.38 7.84
CA MET A 345 -0.86 2.76 9.18
C MET A 345 -0.52 4.22 9.46
N LYS A 346 -1.37 4.89 10.23
CA LYS A 346 -1.06 6.22 10.74
C LYS A 346 -0.03 6.13 11.89
N PRO A 347 0.71 7.23 12.18
CA PRO A 347 1.70 7.30 13.27
C PRO A 347 1.31 6.71 14.61
N LEU A 348 0.12 7.02 15.12
CA LEU A 348 -0.33 6.44 16.38
C LEU A 348 -0.53 4.93 16.25
N GLY A 349 -1.00 4.45 15.10
CA GLY A 349 -1.20 3.05 14.76
C GLY A 349 0.07 2.22 14.85
N TYR A 350 1.07 2.58 14.05
CA TYR A 350 2.32 1.80 14.01
C TYR A 350 3.11 1.91 15.32
N SER A 351 3.11 3.08 15.98
CA SER A 351 3.87 3.27 17.23
C SER A 351 3.24 2.51 18.41
N MET A 352 1.91 2.43 18.46
CA MET A 352 1.20 1.57 19.40
C MET A 352 1.53 0.10 19.17
N TRP A 353 1.53 -0.36 17.92
CA TRP A 353 1.90 -1.75 17.61
C TRP A 353 3.36 -2.06 17.97
N GLN A 354 4.30 -1.14 17.72
CA GLN A 354 5.69 -1.30 18.15
C GLN A 354 5.83 -1.45 19.67
N LEU A 355 5.00 -0.74 20.45
CA LEU A 355 5.05 -0.77 21.91
C LEU A 355 4.42 -2.03 22.51
N THR A 356 3.49 -2.68 21.83
CA THR A 356 2.76 -3.87 22.31
C THR A 356 3.25 -5.18 21.70
N ALA A 357 4.00 -5.13 20.60
CA ALA A 357 4.58 -6.29 19.95
C ALA A 357 5.64 -6.99 20.83
N MET A 358 5.79 -8.30 20.61
CA MET A 358 6.80 -9.14 21.29
C MET A 358 8.19 -9.06 20.66
N VAL A 359 8.30 -8.49 19.46
CA VAL A 359 9.54 -8.41 18.68
C VAL A 359 9.74 -6.95 18.27
N PRO A 360 10.98 -6.40 18.36
CA PRO A 360 11.28 -5.08 17.86
C PRO A 360 10.95 -4.95 16.36
N MET A 361 10.35 -3.83 15.98
CA MET A 361 9.93 -3.56 14.61
C MET A 361 10.36 -2.17 14.19
N LEU A 362 10.68 -2.03 12.91
CA LEU A 362 11.04 -0.77 12.28
C LEU A 362 9.89 -0.31 11.37
N GLU A 363 9.68 1.00 11.29
CA GLU A 363 8.68 1.59 10.41
C GLU A 363 9.32 2.04 9.09
N ALA A 364 8.62 1.78 7.99
CA ALA A 364 8.91 2.36 6.69
C ALA A 364 7.62 2.48 5.86
N GLY A 365 7.31 3.70 5.40
CA GLY A 365 6.19 3.95 4.49
C GLY A 365 4.82 3.66 5.09
N GLY A 366 4.67 3.88 6.39
CA GLY A 366 3.50 3.55 7.19
C GLY A 366 3.34 2.04 7.46
N ARG A 367 4.35 1.21 7.20
CA ARG A 367 4.31 -0.24 7.44
C ARG A 367 5.43 -0.67 8.37
N LEU A 368 5.23 -1.80 9.02
CA LEU A 368 6.19 -2.38 9.96
C LEU A 368 6.99 -3.52 9.34
N PHE A 369 8.26 -3.59 9.72
CA PHE A 369 9.20 -4.61 9.30
C PHE A 369 10.01 -5.13 10.48
N VAL A 370 10.44 -6.39 10.41
CA VAL A 370 11.38 -7.00 11.34
C VAL A 370 12.72 -7.18 10.65
N ASP A 371 13.79 -6.68 11.25
CA ASP A 371 15.15 -6.98 10.83
C ASP A 371 15.51 -8.43 11.19
N VAL A 372 15.77 -9.24 10.16
CA VAL A 372 16.12 -10.66 10.28
C VAL A 372 17.59 -10.95 9.96
N THR A 373 18.40 -9.92 9.74
CA THR A 373 19.79 -10.02 9.26
C THR A 373 20.62 -10.97 10.12
N ARG A 374 20.57 -10.81 11.45
CA ARG A 374 21.30 -11.68 12.38
C ARG A 374 20.85 -13.14 12.33
N ARG A 375 19.57 -13.39 12.10
CA ARG A 375 19.03 -14.75 11.97
C ARG A 375 19.37 -15.39 10.62
N LEU A 376 19.68 -14.59 9.60
CA LEU A 376 20.17 -15.08 8.31
C LEU A 376 21.69 -15.30 8.28
N ALA A 377 22.44 -14.78 9.26
CA ALA A 377 23.90 -14.80 9.25
C ALA A 377 24.50 -16.19 9.49
N SER A 378 23.94 -17.00 10.40
CA SER A 378 24.42 -18.37 10.67
C SER A 378 23.63 -19.43 9.88
N PRO A 379 24.26 -20.49 9.34
CA PRO A 379 23.55 -21.58 8.65
C PRO A 379 22.40 -22.19 9.46
N ALA A 380 22.63 -22.52 10.74
CA ALA A 380 21.62 -23.17 11.58
C ALA A 380 20.39 -22.27 11.83
N SER A 381 20.61 -20.99 12.14
CA SER A 381 19.50 -20.04 12.35
C SER A 381 18.77 -19.70 11.05
N ARG A 382 19.50 -19.67 9.92
CA ARG A 382 18.96 -19.37 8.59
C ARG A 382 17.98 -20.46 8.15
N ASP A 383 18.36 -21.72 8.25
CA ASP A 383 17.50 -22.85 7.86
C ASP A 383 16.22 -22.87 8.70
N GLY A 384 16.34 -22.65 10.01
CA GLY A 384 15.18 -22.55 10.91
C GLY A 384 14.25 -21.39 10.55
N LEU A 385 14.80 -20.21 10.22
CA LEU A 385 13.99 -19.05 9.81
C LEU A 385 13.29 -19.29 8.46
N LEU A 386 14.00 -19.84 7.47
CA LEU A 386 13.45 -20.12 6.14
C LEU A 386 12.35 -21.19 6.20
N ASP A 387 12.49 -22.20 7.07
CA ASP A 387 11.46 -23.22 7.28
C ASP A 387 10.21 -22.61 7.92
N VAL A 388 10.35 -21.83 8.99
CA VAL A 388 9.22 -21.20 9.70
C VAL A 388 8.49 -20.20 8.81
N LEU A 389 9.22 -19.28 8.16
CA LEU A 389 8.61 -18.27 7.29
C LEU A 389 8.06 -18.90 6.00
N GLY A 390 8.77 -19.87 5.42
CA GLY A 390 8.37 -20.53 4.18
C GLY A 390 7.15 -21.43 4.31
N LYS A 391 6.96 -22.08 5.46
CA LYS A 391 5.70 -22.82 5.76
C LYS A 391 4.49 -21.88 5.82
N GLY A 392 4.70 -20.63 6.24
CA GLY A 392 3.65 -19.60 6.30
C GLY A 392 3.35 -18.98 4.93
N ASP A 393 4.38 -18.42 4.29
CA ASP A 393 4.31 -17.74 2.99
C ASP A 393 5.53 -18.12 2.12
N PRO A 394 5.36 -19.01 1.11
CA PRO A 394 6.45 -19.41 0.21
C PRO A 394 7.08 -18.26 -0.58
N LEU A 395 6.36 -17.17 -0.84
CA LEU A 395 6.89 -16.02 -1.55
C LEU A 395 7.87 -15.23 -0.69
N VAL A 396 7.67 -15.17 0.64
CA VAL A 396 8.67 -14.61 1.57
C VAL A 396 9.95 -15.45 1.50
N ARG A 397 9.83 -16.78 1.45
CA ARG A 397 10.99 -17.67 1.34
C ARG A 397 11.75 -17.45 0.03
N ASP A 398 11.08 -17.45 -1.12
CA ASP A 398 11.74 -17.21 -2.42
C ASP A 398 12.40 -15.81 -2.45
N ALA A 399 11.76 -14.80 -1.87
CA ALA A 399 12.37 -13.46 -1.74
C ALA A 399 13.64 -13.47 -0.87
N LEU A 400 13.63 -14.17 0.27
CA LEU A 400 14.81 -14.32 1.13
C LEU A 400 15.92 -15.13 0.45
N GLU A 401 15.58 -16.24 -0.20
CA GLU A 401 16.52 -17.06 -0.96
C GLU A 401 17.14 -16.28 -2.13
N THR A 402 16.36 -15.38 -2.77
CA THR A 402 16.85 -14.47 -3.80
C THR A 402 17.92 -13.54 -3.23
N VAL A 403 17.69 -12.90 -2.08
CA VAL A 403 18.69 -12.04 -1.43
C VAL A 403 19.94 -12.82 -1.04
N LEU A 404 19.77 -14.04 -0.50
CA LEU A 404 20.90 -14.90 -0.13
C LEU A 404 21.73 -15.36 -1.35
N GLY A 405 21.07 -15.56 -2.49
CA GLY A 405 21.71 -15.92 -3.75
C GLY A 405 22.57 -14.82 -4.36
N GLN A 406 22.38 -13.55 -3.98
CA GLN A 406 23.14 -12.41 -4.52
C GLN A 406 24.61 -12.38 -4.09
N GLY A 407 25.00 -13.19 -3.08
CA GLY A 407 26.38 -13.31 -2.62
C GLY A 407 26.90 -12.06 -1.89
N GLY A 408 27.42 -12.22 -0.67
CA GLY A 408 28.07 -11.13 0.07
C GLY A 408 27.15 -10.02 0.61
N PHE A 409 25.84 -10.08 0.38
CA PHE A 409 24.89 -9.14 0.98
C PHE A 409 24.74 -9.39 2.49
N VAL A 410 24.38 -10.63 2.86
CA VAL A 410 24.35 -11.07 4.26
C VAL A 410 25.69 -11.75 4.59
N PRO A 411 26.50 -11.21 5.53
CA PRO A 411 27.75 -11.86 5.93
C PRO A 411 27.44 -13.22 6.57
N SER A 412 28.13 -14.27 6.13
CA SER A 412 28.03 -15.59 6.76
C SER A 412 28.97 -15.64 7.95
N ILE A 413 28.40 -15.79 9.15
CA ILE A 413 29.15 -15.95 10.39
C ILE A 413 29.17 -17.45 10.70
N PRO A 414 30.32 -18.05 11.11
CA PRO A 414 30.35 -19.43 11.57
C PRO A 414 29.31 -19.65 12.67
N ASP A 415 28.70 -20.82 12.72
CA ASP A 415 27.85 -21.18 13.86
C ASP A 415 28.67 -20.98 15.14
N ALA A 416 28.19 -20.12 16.04
CA ALA A 416 28.80 -20.03 17.35
C ALA A 416 28.68 -21.41 18.02
N ALA A 417 29.74 -21.87 18.70
CA ALA A 417 29.57 -22.96 19.65
C ALA A 417 28.42 -22.55 20.59
N PRO A 418 27.47 -23.44 20.92
CA PRO A 418 26.31 -23.07 21.71
C PRO A 418 26.76 -22.56 23.08
N ASP A 419 26.82 -21.24 23.25
CA ASP A 419 27.06 -20.60 24.54
C ASP A 419 25.75 -20.65 25.33
N GLY A 420 25.53 -21.81 25.93
CA GLY A 420 24.39 -22.09 26.78
C GLY A 420 23.90 -23.52 26.60
N PRO A 421 23.24 -24.10 27.62
CA PRO A 421 22.52 -25.34 27.43
C PRO A 421 21.57 -25.18 26.24
N PRO A 422 21.35 -26.25 25.43
CA PRO A 422 20.32 -26.21 24.40
C PRO A 422 19.03 -25.68 25.02
N PRO A 423 18.22 -24.88 24.30
CA PRO A 423 16.94 -24.44 24.80
C PRO A 423 16.25 -25.67 25.40
N THR A 424 16.00 -25.58 26.71
CA THR A 424 15.44 -26.65 27.52
C THR A 424 14.32 -27.31 26.73
N GLY A 425 14.40 -28.64 26.61
CA GLY A 425 13.68 -29.46 25.62
C GLY A 425 12.22 -29.09 25.41
N ALA A 426 11.68 -29.52 24.25
CA ALA A 426 10.31 -29.31 23.82
C ALA A 426 9.35 -29.22 25.03
N PRO A 427 8.59 -28.11 25.19
CA PRO A 427 7.72 -27.93 26.34
C PRO A 427 6.89 -29.19 26.54
N ALA A 428 6.72 -29.60 27.80
CA ALA A 428 5.99 -30.81 28.13
C ALA A 428 4.65 -30.81 27.37
N PRO A 429 4.30 -31.92 26.68
CA PRO A 429 3.12 -31.94 25.83
C PRO A 429 1.88 -31.67 26.69
N ILE A 430 1.14 -30.61 26.34
CA ILE A 430 -0.15 -30.29 26.96
C ILE A 430 -1.14 -31.43 26.70
N GLU A 431 -1.85 -31.84 27.75
CA GLU A 431 -2.92 -32.84 27.67
C GLU A 431 -4.08 -32.31 26.80
N THR A 432 -4.73 -33.19 26.04
CA THR A 432 -5.89 -32.82 25.22
C THR A 432 -7.13 -32.64 26.10
N ASP A 433 -7.20 -31.52 26.81
CA ASP A 433 -8.30 -31.15 27.71
C ASP A 433 -8.95 -29.82 27.27
N PRO A 434 -10.23 -29.83 26.84
CA PRO A 434 -10.98 -28.62 26.51
C PRO A 434 -11.08 -27.60 27.65
N ALA A 435 -10.97 -28.02 28.92
CA ALA A 435 -11.03 -27.11 30.06
C ALA A 435 -9.89 -26.08 30.03
N VAL A 436 -8.74 -26.42 29.43
CA VAL A 436 -7.62 -25.47 29.29
C VAL A 436 -8.01 -24.29 28.41
N VAL A 437 -8.71 -24.54 27.29
CA VAL A 437 -9.18 -23.47 26.39
C VAL A 437 -10.17 -22.56 27.13
N THR A 438 -11.13 -23.16 27.84
CA THR A 438 -12.10 -22.40 28.64
C THR A 438 -11.40 -21.51 29.69
N GLU A 439 -10.42 -22.06 30.40
CA GLU A 439 -9.66 -21.30 31.40
C GLU A 439 -8.89 -20.12 30.78
N LEU A 440 -8.20 -20.34 29.65
CA LEU A 440 -7.45 -19.30 28.95
C LEU A 440 -8.36 -18.16 28.46
N ILE A 441 -9.54 -18.49 27.96
CA ILE A 441 -10.58 -17.51 27.54
C ILE A 441 -11.03 -16.67 28.74
N GLU A 442 -11.37 -17.30 29.87
CA GLU A 442 -11.83 -16.60 31.07
C GLU A 442 -10.75 -15.71 31.70
N ARG A 443 -9.48 -16.16 31.69
CA ARG A 443 -8.34 -15.33 32.12
C ARG A 443 -8.22 -14.07 31.28
N SER A 444 -8.35 -14.17 29.96
CA SER A 444 -8.31 -13.03 29.05
C SER A 444 -9.46 -12.05 29.30
N ARG A 445 -10.70 -12.56 29.44
CA ARG A 445 -11.88 -11.74 29.78
C ARG A 445 -11.70 -10.98 31.08
N THR A 446 -11.22 -11.66 32.11
CA THR A 446 -10.93 -11.07 33.43
C THR A 446 -9.87 -9.96 33.34
N SER A 447 -8.82 -10.18 32.55
CA SER A 447 -7.76 -9.18 32.34
C SER A 447 -8.27 -7.93 31.61
N ILE A 448 -9.12 -8.09 30.59
CA ILE A 448 -9.72 -6.96 29.86
C ILE A 448 -10.68 -6.17 30.79
N ALA A 449 -11.53 -6.85 31.55
CA ALA A 449 -12.43 -6.20 32.50
C ALA A 449 -11.67 -5.42 33.60
N ALA A 450 -10.50 -5.92 34.02
CA ALA A 450 -9.62 -5.19 34.93
C ALA A 450 -9.05 -3.93 34.28
N LEU A 451 -8.57 -4.02 33.04
CA LEU A 451 -8.08 -2.89 32.27
C LEU A 451 -9.16 -1.79 32.13
N GLU A 452 -10.38 -2.15 31.74
CA GLU A 452 -11.51 -1.20 31.59
C GLU A 452 -11.86 -0.47 32.89
N ARG A 453 -11.79 -1.18 34.02
CA ARG A 453 -12.02 -0.59 35.33
C ARG A 453 -10.90 0.39 35.71
N ASP A 454 -9.66 -0.03 35.54
CA ASP A 454 -8.50 0.68 36.08
C ASP A 454 -8.11 1.91 35.24
N ILE A 455 -8.40 1.89 33.93
CA ILE A 455 -8.14 3.01 33.01
C ILE A 455 -9.13 4.16 33.18
N ARG A 456 -10.37 3.90 33.64
CA ARG A 456 -11.48 4.86 33.67
C ARG A 456 -11.18 6.14 34.47
N ALA A 457 -10.32 6.03 35.49
CA ALA A 457 -9.93 7.14 36.35
C ALA A 457 -8.61 7.81 35.93
N LYS A 458 -8.05 7.47 34.76
CA LYS A 458 -6.76 7.98 34.28
C LYS A 458 -6.99 9.03 33.20
N GLU A 459 -6.32 10.16 33.33
CA GLU A 459 -6.35 11.27 32.37
C GLU A 459 -4.98 11.98 32.32
N GLY A 460 -4.78 12.79 31.29
CA GLY A 460 -3.56 13.56 31.06
C GLY A 460 -2.29 12.68 31.07
N PRO A 461 -1.16 13.18 31.58
CA PRO A 461 0.09 12.40 31.64
C PRO A 461 -0.01 11.09 32.43
N ALA A 462 -0.91 11.00 33.42
CA ALA A 462 -1.10 9.79 34.21
C ALA A 462 -1.72 8.65 33.38
N LEU A 463 -2.53 8.96 32.36
CA LEU A 463 -3.02 7.97 31.41
C LEU A 463 -1.89 7.33 30.61
N PHE A 464 -0.97 8.12 30.08
CA PHE A 464 0.16 7.60 29.28
C PHE A 464 1.11 6.75 30.11
N ALA A 465 1.38 7.16 31.36
CA ALA A 465 2.16 6.35 32.30
C ALA A 465 1.47 5.00 32.57
N PHE A 466 0.15 5.01 32.80
CA PHE A 466 -0.64 3.79 32.97
C PHE A 466 -0.64 2.92 31.71
N LEU A 467 -0.76 3.50 30.51
CA LEU A 467 -0.76 2.74 29.26
C LEU A 467 0.57 2.00 29.04
N LEU A 468 1.70 2.62 29.38
CA LEU A 468 3.01 1.94 29.32
C LEU A 468 3.06 0.71 30.24
N GLU A 469 2.53 0.79 31.46
CA GLU A 469 2.37 -0.36 32.35
C GLU A 469 1.40 -1.41 31.77
N ALA A 470 0.29 -0.95 31.22
CA ALA A 470 -0.71 -1.81 30.58
C ALA A 470 -0.15 -2.53 29.34
N PHE A 471 0.81 -1.96 28.62
CA PHE A 471 1.48 -2.62 27.50
C PHE A 471 2.43 -3.73 27.96
N GLU A 472 3.04 -3.62 29.14
CA GLU A 472 3.82 -4.73 29.71
C GLU A 472 2.90 -5.88 30.15
N GLU A 473 1.78 -5.58 30.80
CA GLU A 473 0.74 -6.58 31.09
C GLU A 473 0.16 -7.17 29.80
N HIS A 474 0.07 -6.36 28.74
CA HIS A 474 -0.34 -6.82 27.41
C HIS A 474 0.57 -7.94 26.92
N LYS A 475 1.88 -7.67 26.88
CA LYS A 475 2.92 -8.62 26.47
C LYS A 475 2.96 -9.84 27.37
N ARG A 476 2.80 -9.67 28.68
CA ARG A 476 2.79 -10.78 29.65
C ARG A 476 1.68 -11.79 29.36
N VAL A 477 0.48 -11.31 29.04
CA VAL A 477 -0.66 -12.17 28.68
C VAL A 477 -0.44 -12.88 27.34
N LEU A 478 0.11 -12.18 26.34
CA LEU A 478 0.44 -12.81 25.04
C LEU A 478 1.59 -13.82 25.15
N GLY A 479 2.52 -13.60 26.08
CA GLY A 479 3.64 -14.48 26.36
C GLY A 479 3.31 -15.64 27.30
N ASP A 480 2.03 -15.89 27.65
CA ASP A 480 1.63 -17.01 28.50
C ASP A 480 2.07 -18.34 27.87
N PRO A 481 2.98 -19.11 28.51
CA PRO A 481 3.44 -20.38 27.97
C PRO A 481 2.30 -21.38 27.72
N LEU A 482 1.24 -21.38 28.54
CA LEU A 482 0.10 -22.27 28.37
C LEU A 482 -0.71 -21.91 27.11
N SER A 483 -0.88 -20.61 26.84
CA SER A 483 -1.52 -20.12 25.61
C SER A 483 -0.73 -20.57 24.37
N MET A 484 0.60 -20.42 24.40
CA MET A 484 1.45 -20.85 23.30
C MET A 484 1.42 -22.37 23.10
N GLN A 485 1.44 -23.15 24.18
CA GLN A 485 1.31 -24.61 24.12
C GLN A 485 -0.02 -25.05 23.50
N ALA A 486 -1.13 -24.40 23.85
CA ALA A 486 -2.44 -24.68 23.26
C ALA A 486 -2.46 -24.37 21.75
N ILE A 487 -1.92 -23.23 21.31
CA ILE A 487 -1.82 -22.89 19.88
C ILE A 487 -0.97 -23.94 19.13
N MET A 488 0.23 -24.25 19.65
CA MET A 488 1.12 -25.23 19.03
C MET A 488 0.52 -26.62 19.00
N ALA A 489 -0.21 -27.04 20.04
CA ALA A 489 -0.92 -28.31 20.06
C ALA A 489 -1.91 -28.48 18.90
N GLY A 490 -2.67 -27.42 18.56
CA GLY A 490 -3.58 -27.43 17.42
C GLY A 490 -2.86 -27.38 16.07
N MET A 491 -1.77 -26.60 15.97
CA MET A 491 -0.98 -26.47 14.74
C MET A 491 -0.21 -27.75 14.41
N ASP A 492 0.48 -28.32 15.39
CA ASP A 492 1.25 -29.57 15.23
C ASP A 492 0.32 -30.73 14.83
N ALA A 493 -0.87 -30.81 15.42
CA ALA A 493 -1.87 -31.82 15.05
C ALA A 493 -2.36 -31.64 13.61
N THR A 494 -2.59 -30.40 13.16
CA THR A 494 -2.95 -30.09 11.76
C THR A 494 -1.86 -30.55 10.79
N TRP A 495 -0.60 -30.20 11.04
CA TRP A 495 0.53 -30.60 10.19
C TRP A 495 0.71 -32.12 10.17
N TRP A 496 0.67 -32.75 11.34
CA TRP A 496 0.78 -34.20 11.45
C TRP A 496 -0.31 -34.91 10.65
N LEU A 497 -1.57 -34.45 10.73
CA LEU A 497 -2.70 -35.04 10.00
C LEU A 497 -2.50 -34.94 8.49
N ASN A 498 -2.13 -33.76 7.99
CA ASN A 498 -1.89 -33.58 6.55
C ASN A 498 -0.72 -34.45 6.05
N ASP A 499 0.41 -34.45 6.77
CA ASP A 499 1.59 -35.23 6.38
C ASP A 499 1.33 -36.73 6.39
N LYS A 500 0.72 -37.26 7.46
CA LYS A 500 0.49 -38.70 7.61
C LYS A 500 -0.62 -39.22 6.73
N LEU A 501 -1.71 -38.47 6.56
CA LEU A 501 -2.81 -38.91 5.69
C LEU A 501 -2.43 -38.82 4.22
N TRP A 502 -1.59 -37.86 3.82
CA TRP A 502 -0.95 -37.89 2.52
C TRP A 502 -0.05 -39.12 2.35
N GLN A 503 0.85 -39.38 3.31
CA GLN A 503 1.78 -40.50 3.24
C GLN A 503 1.09 -41.87 3.20
N TRP A 504 0.00 -42.05 3.97
CA TRP A 504 -0.66 -43.35 4.14
C TRP A 504 -1.80 -43.58 3.16
N LEU A 505 -2.55 -42.54 2.81
CA LEU A 505 -3.78 -42.65 2.01
C LEU A 505 -3.74 -41.86 0.70
N GLY A 506 -2.70 -41.06 0.45
CA GLY A 506 -2.66 -40.14 -0.70
C GLY A 506 -3.66 -38.98 -0.59
N GLU A 507 -4.16 -38.69 0.61
CA GLU A 507 -5.15 -37.64 0.86
C GLU A 507 -4.45 -36.28 1.07
N LYS A 508 -4.66 -35.33 0.16
CA LYS A 508 -4.17 -33.96 0.31
C LYS A 508 -5.10 -33.15 1.22
N ASN A 509 -4.53 -32.35 2.12
CA ASN A 509 -5.25 -31.39 2.97
C ASN A 509 -6.45 -32.00 3.73
N ALA A 510 -6.30 -33.23 4.23
CA ALA A 510 -7.36 -33.92 4.94
C ALA A 510 -7.80 -33.19 6.23
N ALA A 511 -6.89 -32.44 6.85
CA ALA A 511 -7.19 -31.66 8.05
C ALA A 511 -8.31 -30.64 7.81
N ASP A 512 -8.39 -30.03 6.63
CA ASP A 512 -9.38 -28.99 6.29
C ASP A 512 -10.82 -29.47 6.55
N THR A 513 -11.14 -30.69 6.13
CA THR A 513 -12.47 -31.28 6.35
C THR A 513 -12.67 -31.75 7.79
N LEU A 514 -11.60 -32.24 8.44
CA LEU A 514 -11.65 -32.73 9.83
C LEU A 514 -11.83 -31.59 10.85
N THR A 515 -11.41 -30.38 10.51
CA THR A 515 -11.53 -29.18 11.34
C THR A 515 -12.81 -28.37 11.08
N LEU A 516 -13.69 -28.81 10.17
CA LEU A 516 -14.99 -28.15 9.96
C LEU A 516 -15.78 -28.06 11.29
N SER A 517 -16.36 -26.87 11.53
CA SER A 517 -17.12 -26.55 12.75
C SER A 517 -16.37 -26.95 14.03
N ALA A 518 -15.09 -26.57 14.13
CA ALA A 518 -14.36 -26.68 15.39
C ALA A 518 -14.96 -25.72 16.44
N PRO A 519 -15.09 -26.14 17.71
CA PRO A 519 -15.60 -25.29 18.78
C PRO A 519 -14.64 -24.13 19.10
N ASP A 520 -15.16 -23.12 19.80
CA ASP A 520 -14.41 -22.01 20.40
C ASP A 520 -13.61 -21.13 19.43
N ASN A 521 -13.90 -21.21 18.12
CA ASN A 521 -13.35 -20.27 17.14
C ASN A 521 -14.15 -18.95 17.16
N ILE A 522 -13.63 -17.96 17.89
CA ILE A 522 -14.25 -16.64 18.06
C ILE A 522 -14.49 -15.89 16.73
N THR A 523 -13.70 -16.15 15.70
CA THR A 523 -13.81 -15.48 14.39
C THR A 523 -14.86 -16.15 13.51
N SER A 524 -14.98 -17.48 13.57
CA SER A 524 -16.01 -18.23 12.84
C SER A 524 -17.39 -18.04 13.45
N GLU A 525 -17.47 -17.98 14.79
CA GLU A 525 -18.68 -17.65 15.54
C GLU A 525 -19.20 -16.24 15.21
N MET A 526 -18.30 -15.30 14.91
CA MET A 526 -18.67 -13.93 14.53
C MET A 526 -19.49 -13.89 13.24
N GLY A 527 -19.04 -14.57 12.18
CA GLY A 527 -19.79 -14.61 10.92
C GLY A 527 -21.16 -15.29 11.07
N LEU A 528 -21.24 -16.34 11.89
CA LEU A 528 -22.50 -17.01 12.21
C LEU A 528 -23.45 -16.13 13.04
N ALA A 529 -22.94 -15.41 14.03
CA ALA A 529 -23.73 -14.52 14.89
C ALA A 529 -24.39 -13.38 14.08
N LEU A 530 -23.78 -12.93 12.99
CA LEU A 530 -24.39 -11.91 12.13
C LEU A 530 -25.59 -12.46 11.32
N LEU A 531 -25.65 -13.78 11.06
CA LEU A 531 -26.86 -14.41 10.50
C LEU A 531 -28.02 -14.38 11.50
N ASP A 532 -27.74 -14.54 12.80
CA ASP A 532 -28.76 -14.45 13.84
C ASP A 532 -29.33 -13.02 13.94
N VAL A 533 -28.47 -12.00 13.78
CA VAL A 533 -28.92 -10.59 13.64
C VAL A 533 -29.82 -10.42 12.42
N ALA A 534 -29.41 -10.98 11.27
CA ALA A 534 -30.22 -10.94 10.06
C ALA A 534 -31.58 -11.63 10.24
N ASP A 535 -31.66 -12.70 11.03
CA ASP A 535 -32.91 -13.41 11.30
C ASP A 535 -33.89 -12.61 12.17
N VAL A 536 -33.39 -11.79 13.11
CA VAL A 536 -34.21 -10.82 13.86
C VAL A 536 -34.74 -9.72 12.95
N ILE A 537 -33.93 -9.23 12.01
CA ILE A 537 -34.28 -8.10 11.14
C ILE A 537 -35.20 -8.51 9.98
N ARG A 538 -35.04 -9.73 9.45
CA ARG A 538 -35.79 -10.27 8.31
C ARG A 538 -37.31 -10.05 8.34
N PRO A 539 -38.04 -10.26 9.45
CA PRO A 539 -39.48 -10.03 9.49
C PRO A 539 -39.89 -8.55 9.61
N LEU A 540 -38.95 -7.60 9.66
CA LEU A 540 -39.19 -6.18 9.96
C LEU A 540 -39.03 -5.29 8.69
N PRO A 541 -40.08 -5.07 7.89
CA PRO A 541 -39.96 -4.40 6.60
C PRO A 541 -39.60 -2.91 6.71
N GLU A 542 -40.06 -2.20 7.74
CA GLU A 542 -39.70 -0.79 7.98
C GLU A 542 -38.22 -0.63 8.35
N VAL A 543 -37.68 -1.58 9.12
CA VAL A 543 -36.25 -1.64 9.43
C VAL A 543 -35.43 -1.91 8.17
N LEU A 544 -35.85 -2.86 7.33
CA LEU A 544 -35.16 -3.16 6.06
C LEU A 544 -35.16 -1.96 5.10
N ALA A 545 -36.26 -1.19 5.06
CA ALA A 545 -36.30 0.05 4.28
C ALA A 545 -35.31 1.08 4.84
N PHE A 546 -35.30 1.29 6.16
CA PHE A 546 -34.36 2.20 6.83
C PHE A 546 -32.89 1.81 6.58
N LEU A 547 -32.56 0.52 6.67
CA LEU A 547 -31.19 0.04 6.45
C LEU A 547 -30.72 0.20 5.00
N ARG A 548 -31.62 0.13 4.01
CA ARG A 548 -31.25 0.39 2.60
C ARG A 548 -30.89 1.84 2.33
N ASP A 549 -31.44 2.76 3.12
CA ASP A 549 -31.17 4.19 3.02
C ASP A 549 -30.03 4.64 3.98
N ALA A 550 -29.37 3.70 4.65
CA ALA A 550 -28.41 3.99 5.72
C ALA A 550 -27.09 4.62 5.24
N GLU A 551 -26.78 4.58 3.95
CA GLU A 551 -25.57 5.16 3.35
C GLU A 551 -25.45 6.68 3.59
N HIS A 552 -26.56 7.36 3.92
CA HIS A 552 -26.60 8.79 4.20
C HIS A 552 -26.72 9.14 5.69
N LEU A 553 -26.70 8.14 6.58
CA LEU A 553 -26.90 8.35 8.01
C LEU A 553 -25.58 8.57 8.74
N ASP A 554 -25.62 9.45 9.74
CA ASP A 554 -24.51 9.66 10.66
C ASP A 554 -24.39 8.45 11.61
N ASP A 555 -23.22 7.79 11.60
CA ASP A 555 -22.88 6.66 12.49
C ASP A 555 -23.16 6.97 13.97
N ALA A 556 -23.00 8.23 14.39
CA ALA A 556 -23.22 8.64 15.78
C ALA A 556 -24.71 8.58 16.20
N THR A 557 -25.63 8.69 15.25
CA THR A 557 -27.08 8.70 15.51
C THR A 557 -27.81 7.49 14.93
N PHE A 558 -27.14 6.69 14.10
CA PHE A 558 -27.71 5.53 13.39
C PHE A 558 -28.55 4.61 14.27
N LEU A 559 -28.01 4.13 15.40
CA LEU A 559 -28.74 3.20 16.28
C LEU A 559 -29.94 3.87 16.99
N ASP A 560 -29.83 5.17 17.29
CA ASP A 560 -30.90 5.92 17.91
C ASP A 560 -32.04 6.23 16.93
N GLU A 561 -31.72 6.52 15.67
CA GLU A 561 -32.70 6.68 14.60
C GLU A 561 -33.35 5.34 14.22
N LEU A 562 -32.57 4.26 14.15
CA LEU A 562 -33.08 2.90 13.91
C LEU A 562 -34.17 2.54 14.93
N ALA A 563 -33.96 2.85 16.22
CA ALA A 563 -34.91 2.54 17.28
C ALA A 563 -36.27 3.22 17.13
N LYS A 564 -36.37 4.31 16.34
CA LYS A 564 -37.63 5.03 16.10
C LYS A 564 -38.51 4.37 15.04
N THR A 565 -37.96 3.45 14.24
CA THR A 565 -38.72 2.69 13.24
C THR A 565 -39.57 1.60 13.89
N ALA A 566 -40.64 1.16 13.21
CA ALA A 566 -41.46 0.05 13.68
C ALA A 566 -40.62 -1.25 13.71
N GLY A 567 -40.53 -1.90 14.88
CA GLY A 567 -39.61 -3.04 15.09
C GLY A 567 -38.15 -2.66 15.33
N GLY A 568 -37.80 -1.37 15.22
CA GLY A 568 -36.44 -0.86 15.34
C GLY A 568 -35.78 -1.12 16.69
N GLY A 569 -36.55 -1.17 17.78
CA GLY A 569 -36.02 -1.51 19.10
C GLY A 569 -35.45 -2.93 19.19
N GLU A 570 -36.09 -3.91 18.54
CA GLU A 570 -35.60 -5.30 18.49
C GLU A 570 -34.35 -5.40 17.61
N ALA A 571 -34.37 -4.73 16.45
CA ALA A 571 -33.21 -4.66 15.55
C ALA A 571 -32.00 -4.01 16.23
N ARG A 572 -32.21 -2.88 16.94
CA ARG A 572 -31.17 -2.21 17.74
C ARG A 572 -30.58 -3.15 18.77
N ALA A 573 -31.42 -3.82 19.57
CA ALA A 573 -30.94 -4.72 20.62
C ALA A 573 -30.10 -5.88 20.03
N ALA A 574 -30.49 -6.43 18.88
CA ALA A 574 -29.73 -7.47 18.20
C ALA A 574 -28.37 -6.96 17.68
N ILE A 575 -28.33 -5.76 17.08
CA ILE A 575 -27.09 -5.14 16.60
C ILE A 575 -26.18 -4.77 17.78
N GLU A 576 -26.72 -4.17 18.85
CA GLU A 576 -25.96 -3.83 20.05
C GLU A 576 -25.34 -5.07 20.71
N ALA A 577 -26.09 -6.17 20.83
CA ALA A 577 -25.56 -7.44 21.35
C ALA A 577 -24.41 -7.99 20.50
N TYR A 578 -24.49 -7.86 19.16
CA TYR A 578 -23.39 -8.21 18.27
C TYR A 578 -22.18 -7.30 18.48
N LEU A 579 -22.38 -5.98 18.58
CA LEU A 579 -21.31 -5.00 18.80
C LEU A 579 -20.66 -5.15 20.18
N ASP A 580 -21.39 -5.58 21.21
CA ASP A 580 -20.88 -5.95 22.54
C ASP A 580 -19.84 -7.05 22.49
N ARG A 581 -20.01 -7.99 21.58
CA ARG A 581 -19.06 -9.09 21.44
C ARG A 581 -18.00 -8.86 20.37
N TYR A 582 -18.32 -8.17 19.28
CA TYR A 582 -17.46 -8.09 18.09
C TYR A 582 -17.16 -6.66 17.62
N GLY A 583 -17.79 -5.64 18.22
CA GLY A 583 -17.69 -4.25 17.79
C GLY A 583 -16.31 -3.62 17.95
N MET A 584 -15.39 -4.26 18.67
CA MET A 584 -13.96 -3.86 18.73
C MET A 584 -13.19 -4.14 17.44
N ARG A 585 -13.70 -5.00 16.57
CA ARG A 585 -13.06 -5.37 15.31
C ARG A 585 -13.38 -4.37 14.19
N CYS A 586 -12.57 -4.41 13.15
CA CYS A 586 -12.75 -3.73 11.87
C CYS A 586 -11.72 -4.26 10.87
N VAL A 587 -11.85 -3.86 9.60
CA VAL A 587 -10.80 -4.11 8.61
C VAL A 587 -9.53 -3.36 9.01
N GLY A 588 -8.40 -4.04 8.95
CA GLY A 588 -7.10 -3.53 9.35
C GLY A 588 -6.93 -3.38 10.85
N GLU A 589 -7.51 -4.29 11.65
CA GLU A 589 -7.71 -4.11 13.09
C GLU A 589 -6.44 -3.85 13.94
N ILE A 590 -5.26 -4.20 13.41
CA ILE A 590 -3.96 -3.95 14.05
C ILE A 590 -3.61 -2.46 14.13
N ASP A 591 -4.14 -1.65 13.23
CA ASP A 591 -4.01 -0.20 13.31
C ASP A 591 -5.10 0.34 14.24
N ILE A 592 -4.69 0.81 15.42
CA ILE A 592 -5.60 1.37 16.41
C ILE A 592 -6.37 2.59 15.89
N THR A 593 -5.89 3.25 14.86
CA THR A 593 -6.50 4.46 14.28
C THR A 593 -7.62 4.14 13.30
N ARG A 594 -7.84 2.86 12.95
CA ARG A 594 -8.97 2.45 12.11
C ARG A 594 -10.29 2.55 12.90
N PRO A 595 -11.37 3.05 12.29
CA PRO A 595 -12.68 3.06 12.92
C PRO A 595 -13.15 1.63 13.19
N ARG A 596 -13.59 1.36 14.42
CA ARG A 596 -14.13 0.07 14.85
C ARG A 596 -15.60 -0.02 14.47
N TRP A 597 -16.16 -1.22 14.33
CA TRP A 597 -17.60 -1.37 14.04
C TRP A 597 -18.50 -0.77 15.12
N ARG A 598 -18.05 -0.70 16.38
CA ARG A 598 -18.78 0.04 17.43
C ARG A 598 -18.79 1.55 17.20
N GLU A 599 -17.73 2.09 16.59
CA GLU A 599 -17.61 3.51 16.27
C GLU A 599 -18.32 3.85 14.96
N ARG A 600 -18.37 2.91 14.02
CA ARG A 600 -19.07 3.02 12.74
C ARG A 600 -19.90 1.76 12.45
N PRO A 601 -21.11 1.63 13.05
CA PRO A 601 -21.95 0.45 12.85
C PRO A 601 -22.49 0.30 11.42
N THR A 602 -22.58 1.39 10.67
CA THR A 602 -23.10 1.38 9.29
C THR A 602 -22.28 0.49 8.36
N THR A 603 -20.98 0.30 8.62
CA THR A 603 -20.10 -0.61 7.87
C THR A 603 -20.60 -2.06 7.83
N LEU A 604 -21.44 -2.49 8.78
CA LEU A 604 -22.02 -3.84 8.81
C LEU A 604 -23.33 -3.97 8.02
N VAL A 605 -23.96 -2.85 7.64
CA VAL A 605 -25.29 -2.84 7.02
C VAL A 605 -25.35 -3.61 5.70
N PRO A 606 -24.40 -3.45 4.75
CA PRO A 606 -24.42 -4.23 3.50
C PRO A 606 -24.45 -5.74 3.77
N VAL A 607 -23.63 -6.20 4.71
CA VAL A 607 -23.54 -7.64 5.07
C VAL A 607 -24.84 -8.14 5.73
N ILE A 608 -25.46 -7.34 6.59
CA ILE A 608 -26.75 -7.67 7.20
C ILE A 608 -27.82 -7.81 6.12
N LEU A 609 -27.88 -6.87 5.18
CA LEU A 609 -28.85 -6.89 4.06
C LEU A 609 -28.61 -8.10 3.15
N ASP A 610 -27.36 -8.41 2.83
CA ASP A 610 -26.97 -9.60 2.06
C ASP A 610 -27.38 -10.88 2.77
N ASN A 611 -27.18 -10.97 4.08
CA ASN A 611 -27.59 -12.13 4.87
C ASN A 611 -29.12 -12.32 4.90
N VAL A 612 -29.88 -11.22 4.98
CA VAL A 612 -31.34 -11.26 4.85
C VAL A 612 -31.75 -11.73 3.43
N ARG A 613 -31.07 -11.24 2.39
CA ARG A 613 -31.36 -11.57 0.99
C ARG A 613 -31.05 -13.03 0.65
N ASN A 614 -29.89 -13.52 1.07
CA ASN A 614 -29.30 -14.75 0.55
C ASN A 614 -29.59 -15.99 1.42
N PHE A 615 -29.97 -15.83 2.69
CA PHE A 615 -30.22 -16.95 3.61
C PHE A 615 -31.66 -16.97 4.11
N GLY A 616 -32.09 -18.09 4.71
CA GLY A 616 -33.36 -18.22 5.42
C GLY A 616 -33.18 -18.45 6.91
N PRO A 617 -34.24 -18.31 7.74
CA PRO A 617 -34.17 -18.38 9.20
C PRO A 617 -33.43 -19.61 9.72
N GLY A 618 -32.59 -19.47 10.75
CA GLY A 618 -31.79 -20.55 11.36
C GLY A 618 -30.62 -21.03 10.50
N ALA A 619 -30.11 -20.18 9.60
CA ALA A 619 -29.00 -20.55 8.71
C ALA A 619 -27.70 -20.82 9.47
N ALA A 620 -27.43 -20.09 10.55
CA ALA A 620 -26.24 -20.26 11.39
C ALA A 620 -26.15 -21.69 11.94
N GLU A 621 -27.19 -22.13 12.66
CA GLU A 621 -27.27 -23.46 13.28
C GLU A 621 -27.15 -24.57 12.22
N ARG A 622 -27.88 -24.47 11.11
CA ARG A 622 -27.84 -25.48 10.03
C ARG A 622 -26.44 -25.63 9.44
N ARG A 623 -25.75 -24.52 9.17
CA ARG A 623 -24.38 -24.55 8.61
C ARG A 623 -23.40 -25.18 9.58
N PHE A 624 -23.47 -24.77 10.85
CA PHE A 624 -22.60 -25.32 11.89
C PHE A 624 -22.78 -26.85 12.02
N GLU A 625 -24.02 -27.31 12.08
CA GLU A 625 -24.36 -28.74 12.15
C GLU A 625 -23.95 -29.51 10.89
N GLN A 626 -24.09 -28.90 9.70
CA GLN A 626 -23.64 -29.52 8.44
C GLN A 626 -22.12 -29.72 8.41
N GLY A 627 -21.34 -28.71 8.83
CA GLY A 627 -19.88 -28.82 8.93
C GLY A 627 -19.46 -29.92 9.90
N ARG A 628 -20.10 -29.99 11.08
CA ARG A 628 -19.85 -31.02 12.09
C ARG A 628 -20.12 -32.44 11.56
N ARG A 629 -21.21 -32.64 10.81
CA ARG A 629 -21.53 -33.93 10.17
C ARG A 629 -20.49 -34.32 9.12
N LYS A 630 -20.06 -33.39 8.28
CA LYS A 630 -19.01 -33.63 7.27
C LYS A 630 -17.68 -34.02 7.91
N ALA A 631 -17.27 -33.33 8.97
CA ALA A 631 -16.06 -33.68 9.73
C ALA A 631 -16.14 -35.10 10.30
N LEU A 632 -17.25 -35.45 10.95
CA LEU A 632 -17.45 -36.79 11.52
C LEU A 632 -17.45 -37.89 10.43
N GLN A 633 -18.07 -37.62 9.29
CA GLN A 633 -18.07 -38.56 8.17
C GLN A 633 -16.65 -38.76 7.60
N LYS A 634 -15.87 -37.68 7.47
CA LYS A 634 -14.48 -37.76 7.01
C LYS A 634 -13.60 -38.50 8.01
N GLU A 635 -13.80 -38.27 9.31
CA GLU A 635 -13.13 -39.03 10.35
C GLU A 635 -13.41 -40.53 10.20
N GLN A 636 -14.69 -40.92 10.08
CA GLN A 636 -15.07 -42.33 9.91
C GLN A 636 -14.46 -42.95 8.65
N ASP A 637 -14.50 -42.24 7.51
CA ASP A 637 -13.89 -42.68 6.25
C ASP A 637 -12.38 -42.93 6.42
N VAL A 638 -11.65 -41.91 6.88
CA VAL A 638 -10.19 -41.98 7.04
C VAL A 638 -9.80 -43.09 8.00
N LEU A 639 -10.45 -43.19 9.16
CA LEU A 639 -10.15 -44.24 10.15
C LEU A 639 -10.45 -45.64 9.60
N SER A 640 -11.54 -45.80 8.83
CA SER A 640 -11.88 -47.08 8.22
C SER A 640 -10.84 -47.52 7.19
N ARG A 641 -10.36 -46.59 6.36
CA ARG A 641 -9.32 -46.83 5.35
C ARG A 641 -7.95 -47.08 5.96
N LEU A 642 -7.62 -46.42 7.08
CA LEU A 642 -6.37 -46.69 7.79
C LEU A 642 -6.33 -48.10 8.37
N ARG A 643 -7.46 -48.60 8.90
CA ARG A 643 -7.54 -49.96 9.47
C ARG A 643 -7.30 -51.08 8.44
N THR A 644 -7.47 -50.81 7.15
CA THR A 644 -7.18 -51.80 6.09
C THR A 644 -5.70 -51.86 5.71
N LEU A 645 -4.88 -50.94 6.20
CA LEU A 645 -3.43 -50.91 5.95
C LEU A 645 -2.66 -51.79 6.95
N PRO A 646 -1.39 -52.13 6.66
CA PRO A 646 -0.48 -52.71 7.66
C PRO A 646 -0.32 -51.78 8.87
N ASP A 647 -0.31 -52.35 10.09
CA ASP A 647 -0.41 -51.64 11.38
C ASP A 647 -1.62 -50.71 11.47
N GLY A 648 -2.71 -51.05 10.78
CA GLY A 648 -3.86 -50.18 10.57
C GLY A 648 -4.55 -49.72 11.86
N ASP A 649 -4.68 -50.59 12.86
CA ASP A 649 -5.28 -50.22 14.15
C ASP A 649 -4.44 -49.15 14.88
N ARG A 650 -3.11 -49.32 14.92
CA ARG A 650 -2.21 -48.33 15.51
C ARG A 650 -2.29 -46.98 14.79
N LYS A 651 -2.27 -47.00 13.45
CA LYS A 651 -2.38 -45.78 12.64
C LYS A 651 -3.72 -45.07 12.87
N ALA A 652 -4.82 -45.82 12.90
CA ALA A 652 -6.14 -45.28 13.17
C ALA A 652 -6.24 -44.67 14.58
N ASP A 653 -5.67 -45.32 15.60
CA ASP A 653 -5.68 -44.80 16.97
C ASP A 653 -4.82 -43.54 17.12
N GLU A 654 -3.65 -43.49 16.47
CA GLU A 654 -2.81 -42.27 16.40
C GLU A 654 -3.55 -41.13 15.69
N THR A 655 -4.18 -41.40 14.55
CA THR A 655 -4.95 -40.40 13.80
C THR A 655 -6.14 -39.89 14.62
N ARG A 656 -6.89 -40.76 15.30
CA ARG A 656 -8.00 -40.34 16.18
C ARG A 656 -7.52 -39.38 17.26
N ARG A 657 -6.43 -39.72 17.97
CA ARG A 657 -5.85 -38.82 18.99
C ARG A 657 -5.48 -37.45 18.44
N MET A 658 -4.97 -37.39 17.20
CA MET A 658 -4.64 -36.12 16.56
C MET A 658 -5.87 -35.35 16.09
N ILE A 659 -6.94 -36.04 15.66
CA ILE A 659 -8.25 -35.42 15.36
C ILE A 659 -8.85 -34.79 16.62
N ASP A 660 -8.86 -35.52 17.74
CA ASP A 660 -9.35 -35.00 19.02
C ASP A 660 -8.53 -33.78 19.46
N ARG A 661 -7.19 -33.86 19.31
CA ARG A 661 -6.27 -32.78 19.66
C ARG A 661 -6.49 -31.52 18.81
N VAL A 662 -6.59 -31.66 17.48
CA VAL A 662 -6.81 -30.50 16.62
C VAL A 662 -8.18 -29.87 16.90
N ARG A 663 -9.25 -30.67 17.04
CA ARG A 663 -10.60 -30.15 17.29
C ARG A 663 -10.74 -29.47 18.66
N THR A 664 -9.92 -29.86 19.63
CA THR A 664 -9.89 -29.24 20.97
C THR A 664 -9.22 -27.87 20.94
N PHE A 665 -8.10 -27.72 20.25
CA PHE A 665 -7.25 -26.53 20.39
C PHE A 665 -7.29 -25.55 19.21
N ILE A 666 -7.72 -25.98 18.01
CA ILE A 666 -7.56 -25.15 16.81
C ILE A 666 -8.39 -23.87 16.85
N GLY A 667 -9.58 -23.88 17.47
CA GLY A 667 -10.42 -22.68 17.60
C GLY A 667 -9.82 -21.60 18.49
N TYR A 668 -9.11 -22.00 19.55
CA TYR A 668 -8.44 -21.08 20.48
C TYR A 668 -7.36 -20.23 19.80
N ARG A 669 -6.79 -20.69 18.68
CA ARG A 669 -5.74 -19.99 17.93
C ARG A 669 -6.11 -18.55 17.57
N GLU A 670 -7.38 -18.30 17.29
CA GLU A 670 -7.90 -16.98 16.90
C GLU A 670 -8.12 -16.04 18.12
N TYR A 671 -8.10 -16.59 19.34
CA TYR A 671 -8.50 -15.89 20.54
C TYR A 671 -7.46 -14.85 21.05
N PRO A 672 -6.13 -15.12 21.03
CA PRO A 672 -5.17 -14.10 21.42
C PRO A 672 -5.28 -12.82 20.60
N LYS A 673 -5.52 -12.94 19.29
CA LYS A 673 -5.77 -11.79 18.41
C LYS A 673 -7.01 -11.00 18.83
N TYR A 674 -8.12 -11.70 19.14
CA TYR A 674 -9.32 -11.10 19.70
C TYR A 674 -9.03 -10.34 21.01
N GLY A 675 -8.21 -10.91 21.89
CA GLY A 675 -7.77 -10.26 23.13
C GLY A 675 -6.96 -8.98 22.89
N ILE A 676 -6.06 -8.97 21.90
CA ILE A 676 -5.27 -7.78 21.49
C ILE A 676 -6.22 -6.65 21.10
N VAL A 677 -7.14 -6.90 20.16
CA VAL A 677 -8.00 -5.85 19.60
C VAL A 677 -9.06 -5.37 20.59
N SER A 678 -9.50 -6.24 21.51
CA SER A 678 -10.36 -5.86 22.63
C SER A 678 -9.67 -4.82 23.52
N ARG A 679 -8.40 -5.06 23.89
CA ARG A 679 -7.61 -4.08 24.65
C ARG A 679 -7.38 -2.80 23.87
N TYR A 680 -7.14 -2.90 22.56
CA TYR A 680 -6.94 -1.72 21.71
C TYR A 680 -8.16 -0.81 21.66
N LEU A 681 -9.37 -1.35 21.64
CA LEU A 681 -10.57 -0.52 21.73
C LEU A 681 -10.57 0.30 23.03
N VAL A 682 -10.24 -0.32 24.17
CA VAL A 682 -10.17 0.36 25.47
C VAL A 682 -9.09 1.45 25.46
N TYR A 683 -7.89 1.15 24.95
CA TYR A 683 -6.82 2.15 24.82
C TYR A 683 -7.24 3.30 23.90
N LYS A 684 -7.88 2.99 22.77
CA LYS A 684 -8.32 3.97 21.77
C LYS A 684 -9.31 4.95 22.37
N GLN A 685 -10.30 4.46 23.10
CA GLN A 685 -11.32 5.30 23.75
C GLN A 685 -10.68 6.30 24.72
N ALA A 686 -9.74 5.84 25.55
CA ALA A 686 -9.02 6.71 26.49
C ALA A 686 -8.14 7.75 25.75
N LEU A 687 -7.42 7.32 24.71
CA LEU A 687 -6.59 8.21 23.89
C LEU A 687 -7.42 9.26 23.12
N LEU A 688 -8.59 8.89 22.60
CA LEU A 688 -9.49 9.82 21.93
C LEU A 688 -10.10 10.84 22.89
N ALA A 689 -10.42 10.44 24.13
CA ALA A 689 -10.87 11.38 25.16
C ALA A 689 -9.81 12.46 25.46
N GLU A 690 -8.52 12.09 25.48
CA GLU A 690 -7.42 13.06 25.60
C GLU A 690 -7.29 13.94 24.35
N ALA A 691 -7.46 13.38 23.15
CA ALA A 691 -7.45 14.17 21.92
C ALA A 691 -8.58 15.21 21.92
N GLU A 692 -9.78 14.83 22.35
CA GLU A 692 -10.92 15.75 22.51
C GLU A 692 -10.68 16.82 23.58
N ARG A 693 -9.91 16.52 24.63
CA ARG A 693 -9.46 17.52 25.60
C ARG A 693 -8.50 18.52 24.96
N LEU A 694 -7.52 18.06 24.18
CA LEU A 694 -6.60 18.94 23.46
C LEU A 694 -7.29 19.82 22.41
N VAL A 695 -8.36 19.33 21.76
CA VAL A 695 -9.20 20.14 20.87
C VAL A 695 -9.91 21.24 21.66
N ARG A 696 -10.53 20.92 22.80
CA ARG A 696 -11.17 21.94 23.67
C ARG A 696 -10.18 22.99 24.18
N GLU A 697 -8.92 22.60 24.35
CA GLU A 697 -7.84 23.48 24.78
C GLU A 697 -7.18 24.24 23.60
N ASN A 698 -7.67 24.07 22.36
CA ASN A 698 -7.14 24.64 21.10
C ASN A 698 -5.67 24.27 20.82
N VAL A 699 -5.24 23.07 21.26
CA VAL A 699 -3.93 22.51 20.93
C VAL A 699 -3.99 21.68 19.65
N LEU A 700 -5.09 20.94 19.44
CA LEU A 700 -5.37 20.24 18.18
C LEU A 700 -6.56 20.92 17.48
N THR A 701 -6.57 20.89 16.15
CA THR A 701 -7.70 21.39 15.36
C THR A 701 -8.83 20.37 15.37
N GLU A 702 -8.49 19.10 15.14
CA GLU A 702 -9.43 17.97 15.11
C GLU A 702 -8.90 16.82 15.98
N LYS A 703 -9.80 16.02 16.55
CA LYS A 703 -9.40 14.87 17.39
C LYS A 703 -8.54 13.85 16.63
N GLU A 704 -8.78 13.72 15.33
CA GLU A 704 -8.06 12.78 14.46
C GLU A 704 -6.63 13.25 14.12
N ASP A 705 -6.29 14.52 14.38
CA ASP A 705 -4.90 15.01 14.25
C ASP A 705 -3.96 14.22 15.17
N ALA A 706 -4.45 13.73 16.31
CA ALA A 706 -3.71 12.87 17.23
C ALA A 706 -3.23 11.57 16.55
N PHE A 707 -3.94 11.06 15.54
CA PHE A 707 -3.51 9.86 14.82
C PHE A 707 -2.22 10.06 14.02
N TYR A 708 -1.90 11.31 13.69
CA TYR A 708 -0.66 11.69 12.98
C TYR A 708 0.51 11.98 13.92
N LEU A 709 0.34 11.77 15.22
CA LEU A 709 1.40 11.76 16.22
C LEU A 709 1.73 10.32 16.59
N THR A 710 3.01 10.01 16.83
CA THR A 710 3.38 8.76 17.51
C THR A 710 2.89 8.79 18.96
N PHE A 711 2.81 7.64 19.62
CA PHE A 711 2.42 7.56 21.03
C PHE A 711 3.24 8.51 21.92
N GLN A 712 4.55 8.59 21.69
CA GLN A 712 5.47 9.43 22.44
C GLN A 712 5.25 10.93 22.18
N GLU A 713 5.03 11.32 20.92
CA GLU A 713 4.75 12.72 20.58
C GLU A 713 3.37 13.14 21.09
N PHE A 714 2.39 12.23 21.08
CA PHE A 714 1.07 12.51 21.65
C PHE A 714 1.15 12.67 23.17
N HIS A 715 1.92 11.82 23.84
CA HIS A 715 2.22 11.99 25.26
C HIS A 715 2.87 13.34 25.55
N GLU A 716 3.86 13.75 24.74
CA GLU A 716 4.51 15.04 24.89
C GLU A 716 3.57 16.22 24.62
N ALA A 717 2.67 16.11 23.66
CA ALA A 717 1.65 17.12 23.40
C ALA A 717 0.72 17.29 24.61
N VAL A 718 0.30 16.18 25.22
CA VAL A 718 -0.51 16.18 26.45
C VAL A 718 0.25 16.75 27.65
N ARG A 719 1.55 16.50 27.76
CA ARG A 719 2.40 16.99 28.87
C ARG A 719 2.75 18.47 28.74
N SER A 720 3.06 18.93 27.53
CA SER A 720 3.54 20.28 27.25
C SER A 720 2.44 21.27 26.85
N ASN A 721 1.25 20.74 26.53
CA ASN A 721 0.12 21.48 25.97
C ASN A 721 0.46 22.23 24.68
N ARG A 722 1.29 21.62 23.83
CA ARG A 722 1.76 22.17 22.56
C ARG A 722 1.92 21.07 21.52
N VAL A 723 1.67 21.39 20.26
CA VAL A 723 1.90 20.47 19.14
C VAL A 723 2.56 21.21 17.99
N ASP A 724 3.32 20.49 17.17
CA ASP A 724 3.81 20.99 15.90
C ASP A 724 2.79 20.69 14.79
N GLU A 725 1.96 21.68 14.45
CA GLU A 725 0.98 21.57 13.37
C GLU A 725 1.63 21.29 12.01
N GLN A 726 2.85 21.80 11.77
CA GLN A 726 3.56 21.55 10.52
C GLN A 726 4.01 20.09 10.41
N LEU A 727 4.32 19.44 11.53
CA LEU A 727 4.59 18.00 11.55
C LEU A 727 3.34 17.19 11.20
N ILE A 728 2.18 17.53 11.77
CA ILE A 728 0.91 16.85 11.47
C ILE A 728 0.58 16.98 9.98
N GLN A 729 0.66 18.19 9.43
CA GLN A 729 0.36 18.42 8.02
C GLN A 729 1.30 17.65 7.09
N ARG A 730 2.61 17.66 7.37
CA ARG A 730 3.59 16.85 6.61
C ARG A 730 3.28 15.36 6.66
N ARG A 731 2.82 14.83 7.81
CA ARG A 731 2.45 13.42 7.96
C ARG A 731 1.13 13.05 7.30
N LYS A 732 0.15 13.98 7.25
CA LYS A 732 -1.06 13.82 6.44
C LYS A 732 -0.71 13.67 4.96
N GLU A 733 0.19 14.52 4.45
CA GLU A 733 0.68 14.46 3.07
C GLU A 733 1.48 13.17 2.81
N ALA A 734 2.43 12.82 3.68
CA ALA A 734 3.19 11.58 3.56
C ALA A 734 2.28 10.34 3.55
N PHE A 735 1.28 10.27 4.46
CA PHE A 735 0.34 9.16 4.53
C PHE A 735 -0.46 8.98 3.24
N ARG A 736 -0.89 10.08 2.58
CA ARG A 736 -1.54 10.00 1.25
C ARG A 736 -0.65 9.32 0.23
N SER A 737 0.64 9.65 0.19
CA SER A 737 1.60 8.99 -0.71
C SER A 737 1.79 7.52 -0.35
N TYR A 738 1.84 7.19 0.93
CA TYR A 738 2.03 5.82 1.41
C TYR A 738 0.86 4.92 1.04
N ARG A 739 -0.37 5.42 1.02
CA ARG A 739 -1.54 4.63 0.57
C ARG A 739 -1.39 4.13 -0.88
N ALA A 740 -0.66 4.84 -1.73
CA ALA A 740 -0.42 4.42 -3.12
C ALA A 740 0.70 3.37 -3.25
N LEU A 741 1.55 3.22 -2.23
CA LEU A 741 2.66 2.26 -2.24
C LEU A 741 2.18 0.87 -1.83
N THR A 742 2.72 -0.15 -2.49
CA THR A 742 2.57 -1.55 -2.08
C THR A 742 3.83 -1.98 -1.33
N PRO A 743 3.75 -2.46 -0.08
CA PRO A 743 4.93 -2.91 0.64
C PRO A 743 5.51 -4.16 -0.04
N PRO A 744 6.85 -4.34 -0.06
CA PRO A 744 7.44 -5.62 -0.43
C PRO A 744 7.32 -6.64 0.70
N ARG A 745 7.49 -7.94 0.38
CA ARG A 745 7.62 -9.01 1.38
C ARG A 745 8.97 -8.93 2.10
N VAL A 746 10.02 -8.66 1.33
CA VAL A 746 11.40 -8.46 1.82
C VAL A 746 11.92 -7.13 1.31
N LEU A 747 12.46 -6.31 2.20
CA LEU A 747 13.12 -5.05 1.87
C LEU A 747 14.58 -5.14 2.32
N THR A 748 15.52 -4.68 1.50
CA THR A 748 16.94 -4.60 1.90
C THR A 748 17.31 -3.19 2.34
N SER A 749 18.42 -3.03 3.08
CA SER A 749 19.00 -1.71 3.40
C SER A 749 19.38 -0.88 2.17
N ASP A 750 19.57 -1.53 1.02
CA ASP A 750 19.82 -0.85 -0.26
C ASP A 750 18.51 -0.39 -0.92
N GLY A 751 17.35 -0.71 -0.35
CA GLY A 751 16.04 -0.30 -0.87
C GLY A 751 15.45 -1.26 -1.89
N GLU A 752 16.09 -2.41 -2.11
CA GLU A 752 15.57 -3.45 -2.99
C GLU A 752 14.31 -4.06 -2.39
N ALA A 753 13.21 -3.97 -3.14
CA ALA A 753 11.88 -4.38 -2.77
C ALA A 753 11.54 -5.71 -3.47
N LEU A 754 11.51 -6.81 -2.70
CA LEU A 754 11.25 -8.14 -3.23
C LEU A 754 9.89 -8.67 -2.78
N SER A 755 9.09 -9.12 -3.75
CA SER A 755 7.76 -9.71 -3.54
C SER A 755 7.73 -11.24 -3.58
N GLY A 756 8.80 -11.89 -4.05
CA GLY A 756 8.88 -13.34 -4.33
C GLY A 756 8.14 -13.75 -5.61
N ALA A 757 8.44 -14.94 -6.13
CA ALA A 757 7.76 -15.51 -7.31
C ALA A 757 7.43 -17.00 -7.14
N TYR A 758 6.28 -17.43 -7.67
CA TYR A 758 6.00 -18.86 -7.84
C TYR A 758 6.69 -19.38 -9.10
N ARG A 759 7.46 -20.47 -8.96
CA ARG A 759 8.06 -21.19 -10.08
C ARG A 759 7.32 -22.52 -10.25
N ARG A 760 6.26 -22.51 -11.05
CA ARG A 760 5.33 -23.63 -11.24
C ARG A 760 5.10 -23.91 -12.72
N ASP A 761 5.59 -25.06 -13.17
CA ASP A 761 5.35 -25.58 -14.53
C ASP A 761 4.12 -26.51 -14.60
N ASP A 762 3.48 -26.76 -13.45
CA ASP A 762 2.36 -27.69 -13.29
C ASP A 762 0.97 -27.04 -13.44
N VAL A 763 0.92 -25.76 -13.80
CA VAL A 763 -0.33 -25.00 -13.98
C VAL A 763 -0.60 -24.67 -15.46
N PRO A 764 -1.87 -24.52 -15.89
CA PRO A 764 -2.20 -24.12 -17.25
C PRO A 764 -1.59 -22.77 -17.65
N ALA A 765 -1.25 -22.62 -18.93
CA ALA A 765 -0.74 -21.37 -19.47
C ALA A 765 -1.79 -20.24 -19.32
N GLY A 766 -1.38 -19.11 -18.74
CA GLY A 766 -2.28 -17.97 -18.47
C GLY A 766 -3.07 -18.07 -17.16
N ALA A 767 -2.93 -19.15 -16.39
CA ALA A 767 -3.49 -19.24 -15.04
C ALA A 767 -2.74 -18.32 -14.08
N LEU A 768 -3.48 -17.72 -13.14
CA LEU A 768 -2.91 -16.93 -12.06
C LEU A 768 -2.52 -17.90 -10.93
N THR A 769 -1.21 -18.00 -10.66
CA THR A 769 -0.67 -18.87 -9.60
C THR A 769 -0.86 -18.26 -8.23
N GLY A 770 -1.21 -19.09 -7.26
CA GLY A 770 -1.21 -18.74 -5.86
C GLY A 770 -0.91 -19.94 -4.98
N LEU A 771 -1.30 -19.82 -3.71
CA LEU A 771 -1.16 -20.83 -2.69
C LEU A 771 -2.50 -21.56 -2.49
N PRO A 772 -2.54 -22.90 -2.59
CA PRO A 772 -3.75 -23.66 -2.27
C PRO A 772 -3.98 -23.61 -0.77
N VAL A 773 -5.10 -23.01 -0.32
CA VAL A 773 -5.39 -22.92 1.11
C VAL A 773 -6.58 -23.74 1.55
N SER A 774 -7.61 -23.87 0.74
CA SER A 774 -8.80 -24.64 1.06
C SER A 774 -9.24 -25.42 -0.16
N ALA A 775 -9.35 -26.74 0.00
CA ALA A 775 -9.55 -27.67 -1.10
C ALA A 775 -10.92 -27.50 -1.80
N GLY A 776 -10.95 -27.84 -3.09
CA GLY A 776 -12.13 -27.83 -3.95
C GLY A 776 -11.93 -26.99 -5.20
N THR A 777 -12.94 -27.03 -6.09
CA THR A 777 -12.99 -26.24 -7.31
C THR A 777 -14.35 -25.58 -7.42
N VAL A 778 -14.36 -24.29 -7.73
CA VAL A 778 -15.59 -23.51 -7.90
C VAL A 778 -15.48 -22.57 -9.09
N GLU A 779 -16.61 -22.37 -9.76
CA GLU A 779 -16.78 -21.34 -10.79
C GLU A 779 -17.81 -20.34 -10.33
N GLY A 780 -17.56 -19.07 -10.62
CA GLY A 780 -18.44 -18.00 -10.21
C GLY A 780 -18.06 -16.68 -10.86
N ARG A 781 -18.88 -15.67 -10.59
CA ARG A 781 -18.58 -14.29 -10.93
C ARG A 781 -17.58 -13.75 -9.91
N ALA A 782 -16.48 -13.17 -10.37
CA ALA A 782 -15.53 -12.46 -9.53
C ALA A 782 -16.16 -11.16 -9.03
N ARG A 783 -16.09 -10.92 -7.72
CA ARG A 783 -16.40 -9.64 -7.10
C ARG A 783 -15.13 -9.06 -6.50
N VAL A 784 -14.62 -7.99 -7.12
CA VAL A 784 -13.41 -7.30 -6.64
C VAL A 784 -13.84 -6.27 -5.60
N VAL A 785 -13.62 -6.58 -4.32
CA VAL A 785 -14.08 -5.77 -3.18
C VAL A 785 -12.87 -5.33 -2.36
N LEU A 786 -12.61 -4.02 -2.30
CA LEU A 786 -11.49 -3.45 -1.56
C LEU A 786 -11.92 -2.92 -0.19
N ASP A 787 -13.16 -2.47 -0.07
CA ASP A 787 -13.79 -2.04 1.18
C ASP A 787 -15.04 -2.87 1.46
N MET A 788 -15.27 -3.26 2.71
CA MET A 788 -16.47 -3.98 3.12
C MET A 788 -17.74 -3.14 2.94
N GLU A 789 -17.63 -1.82 2.98
CA GLU A 789 -18.76 -0.90 2.73
C GLU A 789 -19.27 -1.00 1.28
N GLU A 790 -18.41 -1.40 0.34
CA GLU A 790 -18.72 -1.56 -1.08
C GLU A 790 -19.16 -3.00 -1.42
N ALA A 791 -19.28 -3.88 -0.42
CA ALA A 791 -19.62 -5.27 -0.63
C ALA A 791 -21.09 -5.41 -1.08
N ASP A 792 -21.28 -5.86 -2.33
CA ASP A 792 -22.55 -6.35 -2.87
C ASP A 792 -22.31 -7.76 -3.41
N LEU A 793 -22.68 -8.76 -2.61
CA LEU A 793 -22.39 -10.16 -2.89
C LEU A 793 -23.68 -10.96 -3.14
N GLU A 794 -23.68 -11.71 -4.24
CA GLU A 794 -24.72 -12.67 -4.58
C GLU A 794 -24.27 -14.10 -4.29
N ALA A 795 -25.25 -15.00 -4.07
CA ALA A 795 -24.98 -16.41 -3.92
C ALA A 795 -24.27 -16.97 -5.18
N GLY A 796 -23.08 -17.55 -4.99
CA GLY A 796 -22.26 -18.08 -6.09
C GLY A 796 -21.09 -17.18 -6.50
N ASP A 797 -20.97 -15.98 -5.92
CA ASP A 797 -19.85 -15.09 -6.18
C ASP A 797 -18.53 -15.59 -5.60
N ILE A 798 -17.43 -15.19 -6.23
CA ILE A 798 -16.07 -15.43 -5.77
C ILE A 798 -15.49 -14.08 -5.33
N LEU A 799 -15.15 -13.97 -4.04
CA LEU A 799 -14.55 -12.75 -3.49
C LEU A 799 -13.11 -12.63 -3.95
N VAL A 800 -12.76 -11.49 -4.53
CA VAL A 800 -11.39 -11.11 -4.90
C VAL A 800 -11.02 -9.84 -4.13
N THR A 801 -9.99 -9.90 -3.29
CA THR A 801 -9.55 -8.73 -2.51
C THR A 801 -8.03 -8.74 -2.29
N VAL A 802 -7.46 -7.67 -1.71
CA VAL A 802 -6.01 -7.58 -1.46
C VAL A 802 -5.62 -8.50 -0.31
N PHE A 803 -6.29 -8.36 0.83
CA PHE A 803 -6.05 -9.16 2.02
C PHE A 803 -7.38 -9.43 2.73
N THR A 804 -7.37 -10.42 3.62
CA THR A 804 -8.50 -10.68 4.52
C THR A 804 -7.97 -10.76 5.93
N ASP A 805 -8.62 -10.09 6.86
CA ASP A 805 -8.39 -10.26 8.29
C ASP A 805 -9.65 -10.89 8.92
N PRO A 806 -9.67 -11.16 10.25
CA PRO A 806 -10.84 -11.73 10.89
C PRO A 806 -12.15 -11.00 10.61
N SER A 807 -12.12 -9.67 10.42
CA SER A 807 -13.31 -8.85 10.21
C SER A 807 -14.03 -9.10 8.88
N TRP A 808 -13.35 -9.73 7.91
CA TRP A 808 -13.95 -10.14 6.63
C TRP A 808 -14.76 -11.44 6.73
N SER A 809 -14.65 -12.19 7.84
CA SER A 809 -15.35 -13.48 8.00
C SER A 809 -16.87 -13.43 7.78
N PRO A 810 -17.60 -12.34 8.10
CA PRO A 810 -19.03 -12.26 7.83
C PRO A 810 -19.37 -12.31 6.33
N LEU A 811 -18.51 -11.77 5.46
CA LEU A 811 -18.70 -11.85 4.01
C LEU A 811 -18.51 -13.27 3.48
N PHE A 812 -17.69 -14.09 4.15
CA PHE A 812 -17.38 -15.44 3.68
C PHE A 812 -18.60 -16.37 3.71
N VAL A 813 -19.62 -16.02 4.50
CA VAL A 813 -20.88 -16.75 4.54
C VAL A 813 -21.60 -16.68 3.19
N GLY A 814 -21.52 -15.52 2.50
CA GLY A 814 -22.23 -15.19 1.26
C GLY A 814 -21.59 -15.73 -0.03
N ILE A 815 -20.31 -16.11 0.00
CA ILE A 815 -19.52 -16.41 -1.19
C ILE A 815 -19.37 -17.91 -1.45
N ALA A 816 -18.97 -18.25 -2.67
CA ALA A 816 -18.69 -19.63 -3.09
C ALA A 816 -17.19 -19.93 -3.21
N GLY A 817 -16.33 -18.90 -3.28
CA GLY A 817 -14.87 -19.05 -3.31
C GLY A 817 -14.13 -17.76 -2.94
N LEU A 818 -12.84 -17.87 -2.67
CA LEU A 818 -11.99 -16.76 -2.23
C LEU A 818 -10.67 -16.69 -3.01
N VAL A 819 -10.31 -15.48 -3.45
CA VAL A 819 -9.01 -15.13 -4.02
C VAL A 819 -8.44 -13.91 -3.32
N THR A 820 -7.20 -13.98 -2.84
CA THR A 820 -6.52 -12.82 -2.22
C THR A 820 -5.10 -12.61 -2.74
N GLU A 821 -4.65 -11.36 -2.80
CA GLU A 821 -3.27 -11.03 -3.21
C GLU A 821 -2.24 -11.37 -2.13
N VAL A 822 -2.65 -11.28 -0.87
CA VAL A 822 -1.82 -11.55 0.30
C VAL A 822 -2.48 -12.63 1.14
N GLY A 823 -1.75 -13.72 1.36
CA GLY A 823 -2.10 -14.69 2.38
C GLY A 823 -1.18 -15.89 2.40
N GLY A 824 -1.37 -16.75 3.39
CA GLY A 824 -0.52 -17.90 3.66
C GLY A 824 -1.35 -19.13 4.04
N LEU A 825 -0.69 -20.29 4.16
CA LEU A 825 -1.39 -21.56 4.45
C LEU A 825 -2.15 -21.53 5.77
N MET A 826 -1.68 -20.76 6.74
CA MET A 826 -2.23 -20.73 8.09
C MET A 826 -2.95 -19.42 8.41
N THR A 827 -3.14 -18.53 7.44
CA THR A 827 -3.63 -17.19 7.74
C THR A 827 -5.15 -17.16 7.99
N HIS A 828 -5.69 -16.07 8.53
CA HIS A 828 -7.10 -15.98 8.94
C HIS A 828 -8.07 -16.37 7.81
N GLY A 829 -7.95 -15.74 6.64
CA GLY A 829 -8.78 -16.09 5.48
C GLY A 829 -8.67 -17.56 5.07
N ALA A 830 -7.50 -18.18 5.20
CA ALA A 830 -7.29 -19.60 4.90
C ALA A 830 -8.01 -20.51 5.91
N VAL A 831 -7.92 -20.20 7.20
CA VAL A 831 -8.58 -20.99 8.25
C VAL A 831 -10.09 -20.88 8.14
N ILE A 832 -10.63 -19.67 7.99
CA ILE A 832 -12.08 -19.47 7.85
C ILE A 832 -12.60 -20.09 6.55
N ALA A 833 -11.86 -19.98 5.44
CA ALA A 833 -12.23 -20.66 4.19
C ALA A 833 -12.31 -22.18 4.38
N ARG A 834 -11.37 -22.79 5.11
CA ARG A 834 -11.44 -24.23 5.46
C ARG A 834 -12.65 -24.54 6.33
N GLU A 835 -12.87 -23.77 7.39
CA GLU A 835 -13.97 -24.00 8.34
C GLU A 835 -15.36 -23.86 7.71
N TYR A 836 -15.49 -22.99 6.70
CA TYR A 836 -16.71 -22.85 5.90
C TYR A 836 -16.74 -23.77 4.66
N GLY A 837 -15.63 -24.47 4.36
CA GLY A 837 -15.51 -25.36 3.21
C GLY A 837 -15.53 -24.64 1.86
N LEU A 838 -15.00 -23.42 1.81
CA LEU A 838 -14.90 -22.57 0.63
C LEU A 838 -13.59 -22.86 -0.12
N PRO A 839 -13.62 -23.23 -1.41
CA PRO A 839 -12.42 -23.32 -2.23
C PRO A 839 -11.70 -21.97 -2.28
N ALA A 840 -10.42 -21.94 -1.93
CA ALA A 840 -9.70 -20.69 -1.79
C ALA A 840 -8.24 -20.78 -2.24
N VAL A 841 -7.78 -19.72 -2.91
CA VAL A 841 -6.40 -19.52 -3.35
C VAL A 841 -5.94 -18.14 -2.86
N VAL A 842 -4.79 -18.07 -2.18
CA VAL A 842 -4.27 -16.80 -1.64
C VAL A 842 -2.88 -16.51 -2.18
N GLY A 843 -2.37 -15.31 -1.92
CA GLY A 843 -1.04 -14.94 -2.38
C GLY A 843 -0.96 -14.81 -3.90
N VAL A 844 -2.08 -14.52 -4.59
CA VAL A 844 -2.12 -14.35 -6.05
C VAL A 844 -1.66 -12.95 -6.39
N ASP A 845 -0.43 -12.80 -6.87
CA ASP A 845 0.14 -11.48 -7.16
C ASP A 845 -0.76 -10.65 -8.09
N ARG A 846 -1.12 -9.45 -7.65
CA ARG A 846 -1.95 -8.47 -8.39
C ARG A 846 -3.34 -8.98 -8.83
N ALA A 847 -3.92 -9.94 -8.11
CA ALA A 847 -5.25 -10.49 -8.43
C ALA A 847 -6.34 -9.42 -8.65
N THR A 848 -6.39 -8.38 -7.83
CA THR A 848 -7.40 -7.30 -7.90
C THR A 848 -7.25 -6.40 -9.13
N ARG A 849 -6.08 -6.44 -9.78
CA ARG A 849 -5.80 -5.70 -11.03
C ARG A 849 -5.90 -6.57 -12.27
N LEU A 850 -5.61 -7.87 -12.15
CA LEU A 850 -5.63 -8.82 -13.25
C LEU A 850 -7.04 -9.40 -13.50
N ILE A 851 -7.82 -9.59 -12.43
CA ILE A 851 -9.22 -10.03 -12.50
C ILE A 851 -10.11 -8.79 -12.56
N ARG A 852 -10.98 -8.69 -13.57
CA ARG A 852 -11.95 -7.61 -13.68
C ARG A 852 -13.18 -7.92 -12.82
N ASP A 853 -13.74 -6.91 -12.17
CA ASP A 853 -15.02 -7.07 -11.48
C ASP A 853 -16.11 -7.56 -12.43
N GLY A 854 -16.92 -8.52 -11.97
CA GLY A 854 -17.95 -9.18 -12.77
C GLY A 854 -17.45 -10.28 -13.73
N GLN A 855 -16.13 -10.46 -13.89
CA GLN A 855 -15.57 -11.49 -14.77
C GLN A 855 -15.84 -12.90 -14.23
N ARG A 856 -16.14 -13.87 -15.09
CA ARG A 856 -16.21 -15.27 -14.64
C ARG A 856 -14.81 -15.84 -14.45
N ILE A 857 -14.61 -16.50 -13.31
CA ILE A 857 -13.33 -17.16 -12.98
C ILE A 857 -13.59 -18.57 -12.44
N ARG A 858 -12.58 -19.43 -12.56
CA ARG A 858 -12.53 -20.75 -11.92
C ARG A 858 -11.40 -20.77 -10.90
N VAL A 859 -11.73 -21.10 -9.66
CA VAL A 859 -10.77 -21.19 -8.56
C VAL A 859 -10.49 -22.65 -8.25
N HIS A 860 -9.23 -23.06 -8.36
CA HIS A 860 -8.75 -24.40 -8.01
C HIS A 860 -8.06 -24.34 -6.65
N GLY A 861 -8.84 -24.41 -5.57
CA GLY A 861 -8.34 -24.31 -4.19
C GLY A 861 -7.45 -25.47 -3.77
N THR A 862 -7.61 -26.65 -4.39
CA THR A 862 -6.74 -27.82 -4.15
C THR A 862 -5.36 -27.67 -4.77
N ASP A 863 -5.30 -27.14 -5.99
CA ASP A 863 -4.07 -27.09 -6.80
C ASP A 863 -3.40 -25.71 -6.76
N GLY A 864 -4.09 -24.68 -6.29
CA GLY A 864 -3.52 -23.37 -5.98
C GLY A 864 -3.38 -22.45 -7.20
N TYR A 865 -4.40 -22.38 -8.05
CA TYR A 865 -4.41 -21.46 -9.19
C TYR A 865 -5.82 -21.00 -9.55
N VAL A 866 -5.89 -19.90 -10.32
CA VAL A 866 -7.14 -19.30 -10.81
C VAL A 866 -7.10 -19.20 -12.32
N GLU A 867 -8.16 -19.64 -13.00
CA GLU A 867 -8.33 -19.48 -14.45
C GLU A 867 -9.30 -18.33 -14.73
N LEU A 868 -8.91 -17.47 -15.66
CA LEU A 868 -9.80 -16.46 -16.23
C LEU A 868 -10.65 -17.13 -17.31
N LEU A 869 -11.97 -17.15 -17.12
CA LEU A 869 -12.90 -17.70 -18.11
C LEU A 869 -13.30 -16.60 -19.08
N THR A 870 -13.25 -16.92 -20.38
CA THR A 870 -13.69 -16.04 -21.48
C THR A 870 -15.20 -15.97 -21.61
#